data_AF-A0A4Z2AY90-F1
#
_entry.id   AF-A0A4Z2AY90-F1
#
_cell.length_a   1.000
_cell.length_b   1.000
_cell.length_c   1.000
_cell.angle_alpha   90.00
_cell.angle_beta   90.00
_cell.angle_gamma   90.00
#
_symmetry.space_group_name_H-M   'P 1'
#
loop_
_entity.id
_entity.type
_entity.pdbx_description
1 polymer ?
#
loop_
_entity_poly.entity_id
_entity_poly.type
_entity_poly.pdbx_seq_one_letter_code
_entity_poly.pdbx_strand_id
1 'polypeptide(L)'
;MDLPATHYGKLDNRNPVVSVFERDVKTFQMLMRRVTCASSQDNSSYAKGIKTLVEIWKKYKHRLPSKMYEERMLQVADFLVEIEMYEVALWQGYSLHLFQFSPLKITEVADVDQFMASFFPEGLDVDQDTFTLKIRAMLGCALCMLEREKRRRGFSQMGLCNLLQVLSFLRIMMQVLQQHEHLCWHVYNVSLHIYRICYYLMTMNCSAQALEYLLWASVSLELSVPIMTPEHLPWIVTLYCAVCRCYYDSQLPMQAEEFARRALGKIEKLARWEQENDVPVSRETQSAFREASIKLAALVFKRLVFENRKKIKPVFKPKTKLPNVPWPRTTTERALMSLFDSSAGYFVGILEALRDTGWCPQKEEHTRGIRSAGGENKVNVSSALSFIKLLFHFKQAETCGRLTKEMQQVLSALEGQSFRKAESELALLGSLNSLLCAERSRGRDDLMPDVRRRSLFQVSEELAGLVRALHSSVCLLSPEIRPDGGLVLDVVLFLWNKVKEVMQGDELQNPSFTYCVEKIDNFDKWLWCLFVLCEVTSVCDLVNMDCMVAAEMHYMLAVLLERAAESRHLTSTLQADPDEVRPTTFSLTATSRTELFQKVCEVVEWGFKALEKDGATMISHDGSAITDSVFMQVPAVPGECLLKIEGLEPNQKYVFAVAVYNTQGNMLGSSVGAKTLPILASMPIPLVSTWVHMAQVAYQTEQFALAKRACRTLWSHFTFPDNGSQRNQDRLATTTGLHTQILQCGSLHLCRRFLTSIFIETEINIQQGSLGFQSFSNNGPFIWEQEARLEECERMLVAMDLALWLNDGISALQAVVVCYGLLTPLIFHQVKHSPFVEVYKKD
;
A
#
# COMPACT_ATOMS: atom_id res chain seq x y z
N MET A 1 1.27 -2.21 59.44
CA MET A 1 1.83 -3.50 59.00
C MET A 1 1.06 -3.93 57.77
N ASP A 2 1.72 -4.09 56.62
CA ASP A 2 1.09 -4.56 55.39
C ASP A 2 0.78 -6.06 55.52
N LEU A 3 -0.43 -6.38 55.96
CA LEU A 3 -0.88 -7.76 56.14
C LEU A 3 -1.05 -8.46 54.76
N PRO A 4 -0.77 -9.77 54.67
CA PRO A 4 -0.92 -10.54 53.43
C PRO A 4 -2.39 -10.64 53.01
N ALA A 5 -2.64 -10.86 51.71
CA ALA A 5 -3.99 -10.95 51.14
C ALA A 5 -4.85 -12.03 51.80
N THR A 6 -4.23 -13.12 52.27
CA THR A 6 -4.88 -14.22 52.99
C THR A 6 -5.50 -13.79 54.32
N HIS A 7 -5.03 -12.68 54.92
CA HIS A 7 -5.61 -12.11 56.14
C HIS A 7 -7.00 -11.48 55.90
N TYR A 8 -7.29 -11.04 54.67
CA TYR A 8 -8.53 -10.31 54.35
C TYR A 8 -9.67 -11.20 53.83
N GLY A 9 -9.54 -12.53 53.95
CA GLY A 9 -10.54 -13.50 53.52
C GLY A 9 -10.23 -14.12 52.16
N LYS A 10 -11.28 -14.52 51.43
CA LYS A 10 -11.13 -15.21 50.13
C LYS A 10 -10.35 -14.33 49.13
N LEU A 11 -9.56 -14.98 48.28
CA LEU A 11 -8.73 -14.34 47.26
C LEU A 11 -9.55 -14.10 45.98
N ASP A 12 -10.60 -13.29 46.10
CA ASP A 12 -11.44 -12.87 44.97
C ASP A 12 -11.25 -11.38 44.67
N ASN A 13 -11.96 -10.87 43.65
CA ASN A 13 -11.90 -9.46 43.27
C ASN A 13 -12.39 -8.49 44.38
N ARG A 14 -12.98 -9.01 45.46
CA ARG A 14 -13.44 -8.23 46.63
C ARG A 14 -12.36 -8.13 47.70
N ASN A 15 -11.29 -8.95 47.61
CA ASN A 15 -10.13 -8.83 48.48
C ASN A 15 -9.44 -7.47 48.26
N PRO A 16 -9.24 -6.65 49.31
CA PRO A 16 -8.70 -5.31 49.16
C PRO A 16 -7.27 -5.30 48.62
N VAL A 17 -6.45 -6.32 48.94
CA VAL A 17 -5.07 -6.40 48.44
C VAL A 17 -5.05 -6.75 46.96
N VAL A 18 -5.90 -7.70 46.54
CA VAL A 18 -6.03 -8.10 45.12
C VAL A 18 -6.63 -6.97 44.29
N SER A 19 -7.68 -6.32 44.78
CA SER A 19 -8.34 -5.20 44.09
C SER A 19 -7.40 -4.00 43.87
N VAL A 20 -6.57 -3.65 44.86
CA VAL A 20 -5.59 -2.58 44.72
C VAL A 20 -4.46 -2.99 43.78
N PHE A 21 -3.99 -4.25 43.84
CA PHE A 21 -3.00 -4.77 42.90
C PHE A 21 -3.50 -4.68 41.45
N GLU A 22 -4.71 -5.15 41.17
CA GLU A 22 -5.32 -5.09 39.82
C GLU A 22 -5.48 -3.64 39.33
N ARG A 23 -5.79 -2.70 40.24
CA ARG A 23 -5.86 -1.28 39.90
C ARG A 23 -4.47 -0.70 39.56
N ASP A 24 -3.44 -1.03 40.35
CA ASP A 24 -2.07 -0.60 40.12
C ASP A 24 -1.55 -1.15 38.78
N VAL A 25 -1.81 -2.43 38.48
CA VAL A 25 -1.48 -3.07 37.20
C VAL A 25 -2.21 -2.41 36.03
N LYS A 26 -3.52 -2.17 36.13
CA LYS A 26 -4.28 -1.45 35.08
C LYS A 26 -3.76 -0.04 34.85
N THR A 27 -3.37 0.65 35.92
CA THR A 27 -2.78 2.00 35.82
C THR A 27 -1.45 1.96 35.08
N PHE A 28 -0.60 0.98 35.39
CA PHE A 28 0.62 0.71 34.64
C PHE A 28 0.33 0.39 33.16
N GLN A 29 -0.61 -0.51 32.86
CA GLN A 29 -0.97 -0.88 31.49
C GLN A 29 -1.45 0.34 30.67
N MET A 30 -2.28 1.20 31.26
CA MET A 30 -2.73 2.44 30.63
C MET A 30 -1.57 3.40 30.36
N LEU A 31 -0.63 3.53 31.31
CA LEU A 31 0.56 4.35 31.14
C LEU A 31 1.43 3.81 30.00
N MET A 32 1.71 2.52 29.97
CA MET A 32 2.55 1.91 28.92
C MET A 32 1.92 1.99 27.53
N ARG A 33 0.59 1.85 27.41
CA ARG A 33 -0.12 2.07 26.13
C ARG A 33 0.04 3.50 25.61
N ARG A 34 0.04 4.50 26.51
CA ARG A 34 0.31 5.90 26.10
C ARG A 34 1.74 6.10 25.64
N VAL A 35 2.71 5.45 26.29
CA VAL A 35 4.12 5.53 25.91
C VAL A 35 4.35 4.96 24.50
N THR A 36 3.64 3.89 24.11
CA THR A 36 3.72 3.34 22.74
C THR A 36 3.05 4.21 21.68
N CYS A 37 2.01 4.99 22.05
CA CYS A 37 1.28 5.85 21.11
C CYS A 37 1.93 7.23 20.91
N ALA A 38 2.89 7.63 21.76
CA ALA A 38 3.55 8.92 21.63
C ALA A 38 4.60 8.89 20.50
N SER A 39 4.46 9.76 19.49
CA SER A 39 5.35 9.86 18.33
C SER A 39 6.76 10.37 18.65
N SER A 40 6.96 10.98 19.82
CA SER A 40 8.28 11.24 20.40
C SER A 40 8.60 10.21 21.47
N GLN A 41 9.75 9.55 21.35
CA GLN A 41 10.29 8.61 22.35
C GLN A 41 10.59 9.37 23.66
N ASP A 42 9.55 9.57 24.47
CA ASP A 42 9.64 10.32 25.71
C ASP A 42 10.26 9.41 26.77
N ASN A 43 11.60 9.28 26.71
CA ASN A 43 12.42 8.39 27.54
C ASN A 43 12.12 8.54 29.05
N SER A 44 11.63 9.71 29.46
CA SER A 44 11.21 10.01 30.83
C SER A 44 9.99 9.18 31.27
N SER A 45 8.97 9.09 30.42
CA SER A 45 7.73 8.36 30.65
C SER A 45 7.94 6.84 30.60
N TYR A 46 8.81 6.39 29.69
CA TYR A 46 9.25 4.99 29.60
C TYR A 46 9.99 4.53 30.86
N ALA A 47 10.98 5.32 31.33
CA ALA A 47 11.70 5.03 32.58
C ALA A 47 10.77 5.02 33.80
N LYS A 48 9.80 5.96 33.84
CA LYS A 48 8.77 6.00 34.88
C LYS A 48 7.88 4.75 34.86
N GLY A 49 7.51 4.26 33.69
CA GLY A 49 6.76 3.01 33.52
C GLY A 49 7.51 1.80 34.07
N ILE A 50 8.78 1.63 33.70
CA ILE A 50 9.62 0.54 34.23
C ILE A 50 9.77 0.63 35.75
N LYS A 51 10.01 1.84 36.29
CA LYS A 51 10.12 2.05 37.74
C LYS A 51 8.83 1.67 38.46
N THR A 52 7.67 2.06 37.91
CA THR A 52 6.35 1.72 38.45
C THR A 52 6.15 0.20 38.49
N LEU A 53 6.53 -0.51 37.43
CA LEU A 53 6.45 -1.97 37.36
C LEU A 53 7.30 -2.66 38.45
N VAL A 54 8.54 -2.22 38.62
CA VAL A 54 9.45 -2.75 39.66
C VAL A 54 8.90 -2.50 41.07
N GLU A 55 8.32 -1.31 41.30
CA GLU A 55 7.68 -0.96 42.57
C GLU A 55 6.46 -1.85 42.87
N ILE A 56 5.62 -2.13 41.86
CA ILE A 56 4.49 -3.07 41.97
C ILE A 56 5.02 -4.45 42.39
N TRP A 57 6.02 -4.99 41.69
CA TRP A 57 6.61 -6.29 42.02
C TRP A 57 7.15 -6.35 43.45
N LYS A 58 7.92 -5.34 43.87
CA LYS A 58 8.47 -5.27 45.22
C LYS A 58 7.38 -5.19 46.31
N LYS A 59 6.34 -4.38 46.06
CA LYS A 59 5.23 -4.14 47.00
C LYS A 59 4.38 -5.39 47.22
N TYR A 60 4.08 -6.14 46.16
CA TYR A 60 3.11 -7.23 46.21
C TYR A 60 3.71 -8.63 46.37
N LYS A 61 5.03 -8.80 46.16
CA LYS A 61 5.72 -10.11 46.28
C LYS A 61 5.46 -10.85 47.60
N HIS A 62 5.44 -10.14 48.72
CA HIS A 62 5.21 -10.73 50.05
C HIS A 62 3.74 -10.65 50.50
N ARG A 63 2.89 -9.95 49.74
CA ARG A 63 1.49 -9.70 50.09
C ARG A 63 0.53 -10.64 49.37
N LEU A 64 0.90 -11.12 48.19
CA LEU A 64 0.12 -12.08 47.41
C LEU A 64 0.68 -13.49 47.60
N PRO A 65 -0.14 -14.55 47.51
CA PRO A 65 0.35 -15.92 47.40
C PRO A 65 1.27 -16.07 46.18
N SER A 66 2.33 -16.88 46.31
CA SER A 66 3.37 -17.07 45.28
C SER A 66 2.79 -17.42 43.91
N LYS A 67 1.92 -18.43 43.84
CA LYS A 67 1.28 -18.90 42.61
C LYS A 67 0.50 -17.79 41.88
N MET A 68 -0.31 -17.03 42.63
CA MET A 68 -1.10 -15.93 42.05
C MET A 68 -0.23 -14.75 41.61
N TYR A 69 0.83 -14.46 42.37
CA TYR A 69 1.80 -13.44 42.01
C TYR A 69 2.54 -13.78 40.72
N GLU A 70 2.99 -15.03 40.58
CA GLU A 70 3.69 -15.55 39.40
C GLU A 70 2.80 -15.52 38.15
N GLU A 71 1.55 -15.97 38.28
CA GLU A 71 0.59 -15.95 37.16
C GLU A 71 0.32 -14.52 36.67
N ARG A 72 0.07 -13.57 37.60
CA ARG A 72 -0.16 -12.17 37.26
C ARG A 72 1.09 -11.48 36.69
N MET A 73 2.29 -11.88 37.13
CA MET A 73 3.54 -11.42 36.54
C MET A 73 3.67 -11.84 35.07
N LEU A 74 3.36 -13.10 34.75
CA LEU A 74 3.39 -13.58 33.37
C LEU A 74 2.32 -12.90 32.50
N GLN A 75 1.11 -12.68 33.02
CA GLN A 75 0.06 -11.94 32.30
C GLN A 75 0.48 -10.49 31.95
N VAL A 76 1.20 -9.81 32.85
CA VAL A 76 1.77 -8.49 32.55
C VAL A 76 2.89 -8.60 31.50
N ALA A 77 3.69 -9.67 31.53
CA ALA A 77 4.70 -9.92 30.50
C ALA A 77 4.06 -10.16 29.11
N ASP A 78 2.96 -10.92 29.03
CA ASP A 78 2.22 -11.15 27.80
C ASP A 78 1.65 -9.84 27.25
N PHE A 79 1.07 -9.00 28.12
CA PHE A 79 0.63 -7.66 27.75
C PHE A 79 1.77 -6.81 27.18
N LEU A 80 2.97 -6.88 27.77
CA LEU A 80 4.14 -6.16 27.27
C LEU A 80 4.58 -6.66 25.89
N VAL A 81 4.41 -7.97 25.61
CA VAL A 81 4.63 -8.54 24.27
C VAL A 81 3.59 -8.02 23.28
N GLU A 82 2.31 -7.92 23.66
CA GLU A 82 1.22 -7.38 22.82
C GLU A 82 1.44 -5.92 22.42
N ILE A 83 1.95 -5.09 23.33
CA ILE A 83 2.34 -3.71 23.03
C ILE A 83 3.76 -3.60 22.46
N GLU A 84 4.32 -4.71 21.99
CA GLU A 84 5.58 -4.71 21.24
C GLU A 84 6.80 -4.27 22.09
N MET A 85 6.77 -4.42 23.41
CA MET A 85 7.86 -4.07 24.34
C MET A 85 8.66 -5.30 24.83
N TYR A 86 9.28 -6.00 23.88
CA TYR A 86 9.94 -7.30 24.12
C TYR A 86 11.10 -7.26 25.12
N GLU A 87 11.90 -6.19 25.17
CA GLU A 87 13.02 -6.11 26.12
C GLU A 87 12.53 -6.01 27.57
N VAL A 88 11.49 -5.21 27.83
CA VAL A 88 10.90 -5.09 29.17
C VAL A 88 10.20 -6.39 29.55
N ALA A 89 9.46 -7.00 28.62
CA ALA A 89 8.82 -8.30 28.84
C ALA A 89 9.85 -9.39 29.18
N LEU A 90 11.00 -9.40 28.49
CA LEU A 90 12.08 -10.34 28.75
C LEU A 90 12.67 -10.16 30.16
N TRP A 91 13.07 -8.93 30.52
CA TRP A 91 13.82 -8.69 31.75
C TRP A 91 12.94 -8.57 32.99
N GLN A 92 11.78 -7.91 32.89
CA GLN A 92 10.88 -7.61 34.02
C GLN A 92 9.69 -8.58 34.14
N GLY A 93 9.57 -9.53 33.21
CA GLY A 93 8.51 -10.53 33.19
C GLY A 93 9.07 -11.94 33.19
N TYR A 94 9.32 -12.50 32.00
CA TYR A 94 9.65 -13.91 31.83
C TYR A 94 10.97 -14.33 32.49
N SER A 95 12.07 -13.59 32.27
CA SER A 95 13.36 -13.94 32.89
C SER A 95 13.34 -13.70 34.40
N LEU A 96 12.59 -12.70 34.87
CA LEU A 96 12.45 -12.43 36.30
C LEU A 96 11.70 -13.56 37.02
N HIS A 97 10.68 -14.15 36.37
CA HIS A 97 10.00 -15.34 36.88
C HIS A 97 10.98 -16.53 36.96
N LEU A 98 11.73 -16.81 35.89
CA LEU A 98 12.71 -17.91 35.89
C LEU A 98 13.85 -17.71 36.90
N PHE A 99 14.29 -16.47 37.11
CA PHE A 99 15.34 -16.13 38.08
C PHE A 99 14.99 -16.50 39.52
N GLN A 100 13.69 -16.66 39.84
CA GLN A 100 13.25 -17.13 41.17
C GLN A 100 13.62 -18.59 41.41
N PHE A 101 13.80 -19.37 40.34
CA PHE A 101 14.13 -20.79 40.40
C PHE A 101 15.60 -21.06 40.04
N SER A 102 16.12 -20.41 39.01
CA SER A 102 17.52 -20.54 38.61
C SER A 102 18.10 -19.22 38.10
N PRO A 103 19.32 -18.84 38.53
CA PRO A 103 20.01 -17.67 38.00
C PRO A 103 20.57 -17.89 36.57
N LEU A 104 20.54 -19.12 36.06
CA LEU A 104 21.07 -19.49 34.76
C LEU A 104 20.18 -18.96 33.63
N LYS A 105 20.79 -18.32 32.61
CA LYS A 105 20.04 -17.88 31.43
C LYS A 105 19.70 -19.06 30.54
N ILE A 106 18.57 -18.98 29.83
CA ILE A 106 18.15 -20.03 28.88
C ILE A 106 19.19 -20.32 27.79
N THR A 107 20.03 -19.35 27.41
CA THR A 107 21.09 -19.54 26.41
C THR A 107 22.35 -20.23 26.93
N GLU A 108 22.48 -20.37 28.25
CA GLU A 108 23.66 -20.94 28.91
C GLU A 108 23.46 -22.43 29.28
N VAL A 109 22.27 -22.98 28.99
CA VAL A 109 21.94 -24.39 29.22
C VAL A 109 22.56 -25.26 28.12
N ALA A 110 23.42 -26.20 28.51
CA ALA A 110 24.18 -27.04 27.59
C ALA A 110 23.55 -28.43 27.36
N ASP A 111 22.94 -29.01 28.40
CA ASP A 111 22.43 -30.39 28.37
C ASP A 111 21.12 -30.58 29.15
N VAL A 112 20.56 -31.79 29.05
CA VAL A 112 19.30 -32.18 29.70
C VAL A 112 19.43 -32.22 31.22
N ASP A 113 20.57 -32.66 31.75
CA ASP A 113 20.78 -32.78 33.19
C ASP A 113 20.83 -31.40 33.86
N GLN A 114 21.51 -30.43 33.23
CA GLN A 114 21.57 -29.03 33.65
C GLN A 114 20.20 -28.37 33.54
N PHE A 115 19.42 -28.67 32.50
CA PHE A 115 18.05 -28.19 32.34
C PHE A 115 17.16 -28.69 33.49
N MET A 116 17.19 -30.00 33.76
CA MET A 116 16.41 -30.62 34.83
C MET A 116 16.82 -30.08 36.20
N ALA A 117 18.12 -30.06 36.51
CA ALA A 117 18.63 -29.54 37.78
C ALA A 117 18.29 -28.05 38.01
N SER A 118 18.27 -27.25 36.95
CA SER A 118 18.02 -25.81 37.05
C SER A 118 16.54 -25.45 37.16
N PHE A 119 15.67 -26.06 36.34
CA PHE A 119 14.27 -25.63 36.23
C PHE A 119 13.29 -26.60 36.91
N PHE A 120 13.66 -27.89 37.03
CA PHE A 120 12.82 -28.97 37.55
C PHE A 120 13.59 -29.92 38.50
N PRO A 121 14.20 -29.40 39.58
CA PRO A 121 14.99 -30.23 40.50
C PRO A 121 14.16 -31.31 41.22
N GLU A 122 12.86 -31.09 41.34
CA GLU A 122 11.89 -32.02 41.95
C GLU A 122 11.31 -33.03 40.95
N GLY A 123 11.73 -32.98 39.68
CA GLY A 123 11.16 -33.75 38.57
C GLY A 123 10.04 -33.00 37.83
N LEU A 124 9.38 -33.69 36.90
CA LEU A 124 8.31 -33.12 36.06
C LEU A 124 6.91 -33.28 36.67
N ASP A 125 6.78 -34.04 37.76
CA ASP A 125 5.52 -34.29 38.50
C ASP A 125 5.14 -33.16 39.48
N VAL A 126 5.62 -31.94 39.23
CA VAL A 126 5.26 -30.73 39.98
C VAL A 126 3.80 -30.38 39.69
N ASP A 127 3.14 -29.63 40.58
CA ASP A 127 1.82 -29.02 40.35
C ASP A 127 1.69 -28.52 38.90
N GLN A 128 0.71 -29.05 38.16
CA GLN A 128 0.57 -28.88 36.71
C GLN A 128 0.52 -27.41 36.30
N ASP A 129 -0.03 -26.55 37.16
CA ASP A 129 -0.07 -25.11 36.95
C ASP A 129 1.32 -24.49 37.07
N THR A 130 2.10 -24.85 38.08
CA THR A 130 3.47 -24.36 38.28
C THR A 130 4.38 -24.80 37.13
N PHE A 131 4.22 -26.05 36.68
CA PHE A 131 4.89 -26.56 35.48
C PHE A 131 4.54 -25.72 34.23
N THR A 132 3.25 -25.45 34.02
CA THR A 132 2.76 -24.65 32.88
C THR A 132 3.30 -23.22 32.91
N LEU A 133 3.36 -22.58 34.08
CA LEU A 133 3.92 -21.23 34.25
C LEU A 133 5.42 -21.19 33.89
N LYS A 134 6.20 -22.18 34.34
CA LYS A 134 7.63 -22.30 33.98
C LYS A 134 7.83 -22.47 32.47
N ILE A 135 7.08 -23.37 31.83
CA ILE A 135 7.14 -23.59 30.37
C ILE A 135 6.74 -22.31 29.62
N ARG A 136 5.66 -21.64 30.03
CA ARG A 136 5.21 -20.37 29.45
C ARG A 136 6.30 -19.30 29.54
N ALA A 137 6.99 -19.19 30.68
CA ALA A 137 8.07 -18.23 30.85
C ALA A 137 9.29 -18.54 29.95
N MET A 138 9.69 -19.81 29.84
CA MET A 138 10.79 -20.22 28.95
C MET A 138 10.49 -19.92 27.48
N LEU A 139 9.26 -20.21 27.03
CA LEU A 139 8.81 -19.90 25.66
C LEU A 139 8.67 -18.40 25.41
N GLY A 140 8.20 -17.64 26.40
CA GLY A 140 8.15 -16.18 26.37
C GLY A 140 9.53 -15.54 26.24
N CYS A 141 10.52 -16.04 26.99
CA CYS A 141 11.92 -15.63 26.85
C CYS A 141 12.44 -15.87 25.42
N ALA A 142 12.23 -17.07 24.87
CA ALA A 142 12.66 -17.40 23.52
C ALA A 142 12.03 -16.48 22.46
N LEU A 143 10.74 -16.16 22.59
CA LEU A 143 10.04 -15.24 21.70
C LEU A 143 10.60 -13.81 21.78
N CYS A 144 10.76 -13.27 22.99
CA CYS A 144 11.30 -11.92 23.16
C CYS A 144 12.74 -11.80 22.63
N MET A 145 13.56 -12.85 22.76
CA MET A 145 14.90 -12.88 22.20
C MET A 145 14.90 -12.86 20.66
N LEU A 146 13.97 -13.58 20.01
CA LEU A 146 13.78 -13.52 18.56
C LEU A 146 13.39 -12.12 18.08
N GLU A 147 12.36 -11.54 18.70
CA GLU A 147 11.85 -10.22 18.30
C GLU A 147 12.86 -9.09 18.56
N ARG A 148 13.69 -9.22 19.61
CA ARG A 148 14.82 -8.32 19.85
C ARG A 148 15.83 -8.34 18.70
N GLU A 149 16.17 -9.52 18.18
CA GLU A 149 17.12 -9.63 17.06
C GLU A 149 16.52 -9.14 15.73
N LYS A 150 15.21 -9.31 15.49
CA LYS A 150 14.52 -8.76 14.31
C LYS A 150 14.57 -7.23 14.21
N ARG A 151 14.56 -6.52 15.35
CA ARG A 151 14.57 -5.06 15.41
C ARG A 151 15.96 -4.42 15.25
N ARG A 152 17.03 -5.20 15.33
CA ARG A 152 18.39 -4.69 15.13
C ARG A 152 18.63 -4.39 13.64
N ARG A 153 19.22 -3.23 13.34
CA ARG A 153 19.58 -2.89 11.95
C ARG A 153 20.75 -3.78 11.51
N GLY A 154 20.46 -4.74 10.64
CA GLY A 154 21.43 -5.69 10.09
C GLY A 154 21.55 -6.97 10.92
N PHE A 155 21.58 -8.13 10.24
CA PHE A 155 21.75 -9.43 10.89
C PHE A 155 23.23 -9.68 11.19
N SER A 156 23.56 -9.67 12.48
CA SER A 156 24.93 -9.85 12.96
C SER A 156 25.23 -11.32 13.26
N GLN A 157 26.52 -11.70 13.18
CA GLN A 157 26.97 -13.04 13.56
C GLN A 157 26.72 -13.35 15.05
N MET A 158 26.79 -12.34 15.92
CA MET A 158 26.41 -12.48 17.33
C MET A 158 24.91 -12.79 17.48
N GLY A 159 24.05 -12.14 16.69
CA GLY A 159 22.62 -12.42 16.65
C GLY A 159 22.32 -13.85 16.20
N LEU A 160 23.03 -14.35 15.19
CA LEU A 160 22.95 -15.75 14.76
C LEU A 160 23.34 -16.71 15.89
N CYS A 161 24.47 -16.48 16.56
CA CYS A 161 24.91 -17.32 17.69
C CYS A 161 23.86 -17.34 18.81
N ASN A 162 23.30 -16.18 19.17
CA ASN A 162 22.26 -16.09 20.20
C ASN A 162 21.01 -16.89 19.81
N LEU A 163 20.54 -16.79 18.56
CA LEU A 163 19.37 -17.53 18.11
C LEU A 163 19.62 -19.04 18.05
N LEU A 164 20.83 -19.47 17.68
CA LEU A 164 21.22 -20.89 17.72
C LEU A 164 21.28 -21.44 19.14
N GLN A 165 21.75 -20.65 20.11
CA GLN A 165 21.69 -21.03 21.53
C GLN A 165 20.25 -21.19 22.02
N VAL A 166 19.35 -20.27 21.64
CA VAL A 166 17.92 -20.40 21.95
C VAL A 166 17.32 -21.63 21.30
N LEU A 167 17.65 -21.92 20.03
CA LEU A 167 17.20 -23.14 19.34
C LEU A 167 17.72 -24.42 20.00
N SER A 168 18.98 -24.43 20.44
CA SER A 168 19.56 -25.55 21.20
C SER A 168 18.81 -25.77 22.51
N PHE A 169 18.49 -24.69 23.24
CA PHE A 169 17.68 -24.76 24.46
C PHE A 169 16.27 -25.30 24.18
N LEU A 170 15.58 -24.81 23.15
CA LEU A 170 14.25 -25.32 22.78
C LEU A 170 14.30 -26.80 22.38
N ARG A 171 15.38 -27.24 21.73
CA ARG A 171 15.62 -28.65 21.39
C ARG A 171 15.76 -29.52 22.64
N ILE A 172 16.56 -29.08 23.63
CA ILE A 172 16.73 -29.77 24.93
C ILE A 172 15.39 -29.86 25.65
N MET A 173 14.65 -28.75 25.73
CA MET A 173 13.33 -28.74 26.36
C MET A 173 12.36 -29.70 25.65
N MET A 174 12.33 -29.70 24.32
CA MET A 174 11.51 -30.64 23.55
C MET A 174 11.90 -32.10 23.81
N GLN A 175 13.19 -32.41 23.93
CA GLN A 175 13.69 -33.76 24.24
C GLN A 175 13.18 -34.27 25.60
N VAL A 176 13.16 -33.40 26.61
CA VAL A 176 12.64 -33.73 27.96
C VAL A 176 11.13 -33.97 27.90
N LEU A 177 10.38 -33.06 27.28
CA LEU A 177 8.93 -33.14 27.21
C LEU A 177 8.42 -34.36 26.42
N GLN A 178 9.17 -34.78 25.40
CA GLN A 178 8.78 -35.88 24.52
C GLN A 178 8.72 -37.24 25.23
N GLN A 179 9.40 -37.40 26.38
CA GLN A 179 9.37 -38.65 27.15
C GLN A 179 8.02 -38.89 27.86
N HIS A 180 7.17 -37.88 27.94
CA HIS A 180 5.91 -37.93 28.66
C HIS A 180 4.72 -37.60 27.75
N GLU A 181 3.89 -38.61 27.44
CA GLU A 181 2.77 -38.45 26.51
C GLU A 181 1.76 -37.36 26.91
N HIS A 182 1.52 -37.18 28.21
CA HIS A 182 0.60 -36.18 28.73
C HIS A 182 1.07 -34.72 28.50
N LEU A 183 2.35 -34.51 28.15
CA LEU A 183 2.94 -33.20 27.85
C LEU A 183 3.03 -32.91 26.34
N CYS A 184 2.41 -33.72 25.49
CA CYS A 184 2.42 -33.57 24.03
C CYS A 184 2.01 -32.16 23.54
N TRP A 185 1.04 -31.52 24.21
CA TRP A 185 0.65 -30.14 23.88
C TRP A 185 1.80 -29.14 24.06
N HIS A 186 2.68 -29.34 25.05
CA HIS A 186 3.87 -28.51 25.19
C HIS A 186 4.89 -28.79 24.09
N VAL A 187 5.09 -30.06 23.69
CA VAL A 187 5.93 -30.40 22.52
C VAL A 187 5.44 -29.69 21.26
N TYR A 188 4.12 -29.65 21.03
CA TYR A 188 3.51 -28.89 19.94
C TYR A 188 3.86 -27.40 20.03
N ASN A 189 3.68 -26.78 21.20
CA ASN A 189 4.02 -25.36 21.40
C ASN A 189 5.50 -25.06 21.17
N VAL A 190 6.41 -25.89 21.69
CA VAL A 190 7.86 -25.73 21.45
C VAL A 190 8.18 -25.79 19.95
N SER A 191 7.50 -26.65 19.18
CA SER A 191 7.70 -26.74 17.74
C SER A 191 7.33 -25.44 16.99
N LEU A 192 6.30 -24.72 17.44
CA LEU A 192 5.91 -23.41 16.90
C LEU A 192 7.03 -22.38 17.10
N HIS A 193 7.65 -22.36 18.28
CA HIS A 193 8.75 -21.44 18.57
C HIS A 193 10.02 -21.79 17.78
N ILE A 194 10.36 -23.08 17.67
CA ILE A 194 11.47 -23.54 16.81
C ILE A 194 11.24 -23.08 15.37
N TYR A 195 10.06 -23.32 14.81
CA TYR A 195 9.74 -22.88 13.46
C TYR A 195 9.83 -21.37 13.28
N ARG A 196 9.30 -20.57 14.22
CA ARG A 196 9.35 -19.10 14.12
C ARG A 196 10.79 -18.59 14.02
N ILE A 197 11.70 -19.14 14.82
CA ILE A 197 13.12 -18.76 14.78
C ILE A 197 13.76 -19.28 13.48
N CYS A 198 13.56 -20.55 13.13
CA CYS A 198 14.09 -21.16 11.90
C CYS A 198 13.61 -20.44 10.63
N TYR A 199 12.34 -20.05 10.57
CA TYR A 199 11.77 -19.31 9.45
C TYR A 199 12.44 -17.96 9.28
N TYR A 200 12.69 -17.24 10.40
CA TYR A 200 13.47 -16.01 10.36
C TYR A 200 14.91 -16.26 9.84
N LEU A 201 15.59 -17.32 10.32
CA LEU A 201 16.91 -17.69 9.82
C LEU A 201 16.91 -18.01 8.31
N MET A 202 15.88 -18.68 7.80
CA MET A 202 15.70 -18.95 6.37
C MET A 202 15.56 -17.64 5.57
N THR A 203 14.78 -16.67 6.06
CA THR A 203 14.66 -15.35 5.41
C THR A 203 15.98 -14.56 5.38
N MET A 204 16.89 -14.84 6.31
CA MET A 204 18.23 -14.25 6.37
C MET A 204 19.30 -15.12 5.67
N ASN A 205 18.90 -16.04 4.79
CA ASN A 205 19.78 -16.96 4.03
C ASN A 205 20.64 -17.90 4.89
N CYS A 206 20.23 -18.18 6.14
CA CYS A 206 20.89 -19.12 7.05
C CYS A 206 20.13 -20.46 7.12
N SER A 207 19.66 -20.95 5.97
CA SER A 207 18.82 -22.15 5.87
C SER A 207 19.55 -23.44 6.29
N ALA A 208 20.87 -23.50 6.11
CA ALA A 208 21.68 -24.67 6.50
C ALA A 208 21.71 -24.88 8.02
N GLN A 209 21.82 -23.80 8.79
CA GLN A 209 21.86 -23.85 10.26
C GLN A 209 20.47 -24.14 10.86
N ALA A 210 19.39 -23.75 10.18
CA ALA A 210 18.02 -24.00 10.62
C ALA A 210 17.55 -25.46 10.39
N LEU A 211 18.18 -26.17 9.44
CA LEU A 211 17.76 -27.49 8.96
C LEU A 211 17.69 -28.55 10.08
N GLU A 212 18.73 -28.64 10.91
CA GLU A 212 18.80 -29.60 12.02
C GLU A 212 17.61 -29.46 12.98
N TYR A 213 17.29 -28.23 13.38
CA TYR A 213 16.24 -27.95 14.35
C TYR A 213 14.84 -28.21 13.77
N LEU A 214 14.63 -27.89 12.49
CA LEU A 214 13.38 -28.20 11.79
C LEU A 214 13.18 -29.71 11.62
N LEU A 215 14.26 -30.46 11.34
CA LEU A 215 14.23 -31.93 11.30
C LEU A 215 13.88 -32.50 12.66
N TRP A 216 14.52 -32.00 13.73
CA TRP A 216 14.23 -32.41 15.10
C TRP A 216 12.75 -32.17 15.44
N ALA A 217 12.25 -30.95 15.23
CA ALA A 217 10.84 -30.62 15.48
C ALA A 217 9.89 -31.52 14.67
N SER A 218 10.21 -31.79 13.40
CA SER A 218 9.41 -32.68 12.56
C SER A 218 9.36 -34.10 13.12
N VAL A 219 10.50 -34.67 13.48
CA VAL A 219 10.59 -36.04 14.03
C VAL A 219 9.95 -36.13 15.41
N SER A 220 10.11 -35.12 16.26
CA SER A 220 9.50 -35.09 17.60
C SER A 220 7.97 -35.08 17.54
N LEU A 221 7.37 -34.33 16.60
CA LEU A 221 5.91 -34.37 16.42
C LEU A 221 5.47 -35.72 15.82
N GLU A 222 6.24 -36.28 14.88
CA GLU A 222 5.96 -37.61 14.30
C GLU A 222 5.94 -38.74 15.33
N LEU A 223 6.75 -38.63 16.38
CA LEU A 223 6.83 -39.62 17.45
C LEU A 223 5.72 -39.47 18.49
N SER A 224 4.98 -38.36 18.48
CA SER A 224 3.89 -38.10 19.42
C SER A 224 2.55 -38.51 18.82
N VAL A 225 2.04 -39.68 19.24
CA VAL A 225 0.75 -40.23 18.78
C VAL A 225 -0.41 -39.23 18.94
N PRO A 226 -0.57 -38.51 20.08
CA PRO A 226 -1.67 -37.55 20.25
C PRO A 226 -1.64 -36.35 19.29
N ILE A 227 -0.47 -36.01 18.74
CA ILE A 227 -0.30 -34.88 17.82
C ILE A 227 -0.47 -35.33 16.37
N MET A 228 -0.18 -36.59 16.06
CA MET A 228 -0.31 -37.18 14.72
C MET A 228 -1.77 -37.45 14.34
N THR A 229 -2.60 -36.41 14.43
CA THR A 229 -4.02 -36.39 14.11
C THR A 229 -4.31 -35.44 12.95
N PRO A 230 -5.47 -35.57 12.27
CA PRO A 230 -5.78 -34.72 11.12
C PRO A 230 -5.90 -33.22 11.44
N GLU A 231 -6.27 -32.86 12.67
CA GLU A 231 -6.38 -31.46 13.12
C GLU A 231 -5.04 -30.72 13.09
N HIS A 232 -3.95 -31.40 13.45
CA HIS A 232 -2.60 -30.82 13.51
C HIS A 232 -1.81 -31.02 12.21
N LEU A 233 -2.36 -31.76 11.24
CA LEU A 233 -1.72 -32.06 9.97
C LEU A 233 -1.26 -30.83 9.17
N PRO A 234 -2.03 -29.72 9.09
CA PRO A 234 -1.58 -28.51 8.39
C PRO A 234 -0.28 -27.94 8.97
N TRP A 235 -0.10 -28.03 10.29
CA TRP A 235 1.11 -27.58 10.98
C TRP A 235 2.30 -28.50 10.69
N ILE A 236 2.11 -29.81 10.82
CA ILE A 236 3.14 -30.82 10.54
C ILE A 236 3.64 -30.70 9.09
N VAL A 237 2.73 -30.52 8.13
CA VAL A 237 3.10 -30.33 6.72
C VAL A 237 3.88 -29.03 6.51
N THR A 238 3.55 -27.97 7.25
CA THR A 238 4.29 -26.70 7.18
C THR A 238 5.74 -26.88 7.61
N LEU A 239 5.99 -27.67 8.66
CA LEU A 239 7.34 -28.05 9.09
C LEU A 239 8.05 -28.89 8.01
N TYR A 240 7.38 -29.89 7.43
CA TYR A 240 7.97 -30.69 6.35
C TYR A 240 8.35 -29.84 5.13
N CYS A 241 7.47 -28.92 4.72
CA CYS A 241 7.76 -28.00 3.63
C CYS A 241 8.95 -27.09 3.95
N ALA A 242 9.10 -26.65 5.20
CA ALA A 242 10.25 -25.86 5.63
C ALA A 242 11.55 -26.64 5.57
N VAL A 243 11.55 -27.91 6.01
CA VAL A 243 12.71 -28.82 5.87
C VAL A 243 13.11 -28.99 4.40
N CYS A 244 12.15 -29.27 3.52
CA CYS A 244 12.42 -29.39 2.09
C CYS A 244 13.00 -28.10 1.49
N ARG A 245 12.48 -26.93 1.89
CA ARG A 245 13.01 -25.63 1.46
C ARG A 245 14.45 -25.43 1.94
N CYS A 246 14.76 -25.75 3.20
CA CYS A 246 16.13 -25.70 3.71
C CYS A 246 17.09 -26.60 2.90
N TYR A 247 16.67 -27.81 2.53
CA TYR A 247 17.45 -28.67 1.67
C TYR A 247 17.65 -28.08 0.26
N TYR A 248 16.60 -27.50 -0.34
CA TYR A 248 16.72 -26.84 -1.64
C TYR A 248 17.64 -25.61 -1.61
N ASP A 249 17.50 -24.74 -0.60
CA ASP A 249 18.37 -23.58 -0.39
C ASP A 249 19.84 -23.98 -0.20
N SER A 250 20.06 -25.12 0.48
CA SER A 250 21.39 -25.69 0.72
C SER A 250 21.96 -26.49 -0.47
N GLN A 251 21.30 -26.45 -1.64
CA GLN A 251 21.69 -27.18 -2.86
C GLN A 251 21.71 -28.72 -2.70
N LEU A 252 20.86 -29.26 -1.82
CA LEU A 252 20.69 -30.70 -1.56
C LEU A 252 19.31 -31.19 -2.04
N PRO A 253 19.00 -31.13 -3.35
CA PRO A 253 17.68 -31.49 -3.87
C PRO A 253 17.39 -32.99 -3.75
N MET A 254 18.44 -33.83 -3.64
CA MET A 254 18.29 -35.27 -3.49
C MET A 254 17.55 -35.60 -2.19
N GLN A 255 18.09 -35.05 -1.10
CA GLN A 255 17.60 -35.19 0.26
C GLN A 255 16.23 -34.52 0.42
N ALA A 256 15.99 -33.38 -0.25
CA ALA A 256 14.69 -32.71 -0.24
C ALA A 256 13.56 -33.63 -0.76
N GLU A 257 13.80 -34.32 -1.88
CA GLU A 257 12.82 -35.23 -2.47
C GLU A 257 12.64 -36.50 -1.64
N GLU A 258 13.72 -37.11 -1.17
CA GLU A 258 13.63 -38.31 -0.31
C GLU A 258 12.82 -38.02 0.95
N PHE A 259 13.08 -36.86 1.58
CA PHE A 259 12.31 -36.41 2.73
C PHE A 259 10.83 -36.15 2.37
N ALA A 260 10.55 -35.48 1.25
CA ALA A 260 9.18 -35.20 0.81
C ALA A 260 8.39 -36.49 0.49
N ARG A 261 9.02 -37.49 -0.16
CA ARG A 261 8.41 -38.80 -0.44
C ARG A 261 8.12 -39.58 0.85
N ARG A 262 9.06 -39.57 1.80
CA ARG A 262 8.87 -40.17 3.13
C ARG A 262 7.69 -39.54 3.86
N ALA A 263 7.61 -38.21 3.86
CA ALA A 263 6.51 -37.47 4.46
C ALA A 263 5.17 -37.79 3.78
N LEU A 264 5.12 -37.79 2.44
CA LEU A 264 3.92 -38.11 1.67
C LEU A 264 3.41 -39.52 1.98
N GLY A 265 4.30 -40.53 1.97
CA GLY A 265 3.94 -41.90 2.30
C GLY A 265 3.44 -42.08 3.74
N LYS A 266 3.84 -41.21 4.68
CA LYS A 266 3.26 -41.20 6.04
C LYS A 266 1.85 -40.62 6.05
N ILE A 267 1.62 -39.53 5.34
CA ILE A 267 0.29 -38.90 5.25
C ILE A 267 -0.71 -39.84 4.56
N GLU A 268 -0.29 -40.55 3.51
CA GLU A 268 -1.11 -41.57 2.85
C GLU A 268 -1.41 -42.78 3.76
N LYS A 269 -0.48 -43.17 4.63
CA LYS A 269 -0.76 -44.21 5.64
C LYS A 269 -1.82 -43.72 6.63
N LEU A 270 -1.64 -42.52 7.20
CA LEU A 270 -2.60 -41.92 8.14
C LEU A 270 -4.00 -41.76 7.51
N ALA A 271 -4.06 -41.32 6.25
CA ALA A 271 -5.31 -41.19 5.52
C ALA A 271 -6.04 -42.54 5.34
N ARG A 272 -5.30 -43.65 5.16
CA ARG A 272 -5.87 -45.00 5.10
C ARG A 272 -6.38 -45.47 6.46
N TRP A 273 -5.60 -45.27 7.53
CA TRP A 273 -6.02 -45.60 8.89
C TRP A 273 -7.33 -44.88 9.27
N GLU A 274 -7.48 -43.61 8.89
CA GLU A 274 -8.70 -42.84 9.13
C GLU A 274 -9.91 -43.33 8.32
N GLN A 275 -9.68 -43.92 7.14
CA GLN A 275 -10.75 -44.51 6.31
C GLN A 275 -11.20 -45.89 6.81
N GLU A 276 -10.34 -46.59 7.55
CA GLU A 276 -10.63 -47.90 8.14
C GLU A 276 -11.43 -47.80 9.46
N ASN A 277 -11.52 -46.61 10.07
CA ASN A 277 -12.39 -46.36 11.21
C ASN A 277 -13.86 -46.26 10.77
N ASP A 278 -14.79 -46.94 11.46
CA ASP A 278 -16.24 -46.98 11.16
C ASP A 278 -16.98 -45.62 11.24
N VAL A 279 -16.27 -44.52 11.49
CA VAL A 279 -16.81 -43.16 11.60
C VAL A 279 -16.62 -42.43 10.26
N PRO A 280 -17.67 -41.85 9.65
CA PRO A 280 -17.52 -41.10 8.41
C PRO A 280 -16.59 -39.89 8.59
N VAL A 281 -15.50 -39.87 7.83
CA VAL A 281 -14.48 -38.81 7.88
C VAL A 281 -15.09 -37.45 7.51
N SER A 282 -14.89 -36.44 8.36
CA SER A 282 -15.34 -35.06 8.10
C SER A 282 -14.76 -34.51 6.78
N ARG A 283 -15.54 -33.67 6.08
CA ARG A 283 -15.11 -32.97 4.86
C ARG A 283 -13.87 -32.11 5.09
N GLU A 284 -13.72 -31.55 6.28
CA GLU A 284 -12.57 -30.73 6.69
C GLU A 284 -11.31 -31.59 6.77
N THR A 285 -11.39 -32.76 7.42
CA THR A 285 -10.33 -33.76 7.51
C THR A 285 -9.87 -34.23 6.14
N GLN A 286 -10.81 -34.56 5.24
CA GLN A 286 -10.48 -34.95 3.86
C GLN A 286 -9.77 -33.83 3.09
N SER A 287 -10.17 -32.57 3.31
CA SER A 287 -9.53 -31.42 2.68
C SER A 287 -8.10 -31.21 3.18
N ALA A 288 -7.85 -31.41 4.49
CA ALA A 288 -6.53 -31.27 5.10
C ALA A 288 -5.55 -32.32 4.53
N PHE A 289 -5.98 -33.58 4.40
CA PHE A 289 -5.17 -34.63 3.77
C PHE A 289 -4.86 -34.33 2.31
N ARG A 290 -5.85 -33.86 1.54
CA ARG A 290 -5.65 -33.52 0.12
C ARG A 290 -4.68 -32.35 -0.04
N GLU A 291 -4.82 -31.29 0.76
CA GLU A 291 -3.92 -30.14 0.74
C GLU A 291 -2.49 -30.54 1.11
N ALA A 292 -2.35 -31.36 2.15
CA ALA A 292 -1.07 -31.90 2.61
C ALA A 292 -0.35 -32.68 1.51
N SER A 293 -1.05 -33.60 0.86
CA SER A 293 -0.50 -34.41 -0.23
C SER A 293 -0.08 -33.55 -1.42
N ILE A 294 -0.89 -32.56 -1.82
CA ILE A 294 -0.55 -31.65 -2.92
C ILE A 294 0.72 -30.84 -2.62
N LYS A 295 0.85 -30.30 -1.40
CA LYS A 295 2.03 -29.51 -0.99
C LYS A 295 3.33 -30.33 -1.03
N LEU A 296 3.30 -31.58 -0.54
CA LEU A 296 4.47 -32.45 -0.57
C LEU A 296 4.77 -32.99 -1.97
N ALA A 297 3.74 -33.36 -2.74
CA ALA A 297 3.89 -33.79 -4.13
C ALA A 297 4.49 -32.69 -5.01
N ALA A 298 4.17 -31.42 -4.77
CA ALA A 298 4.81 -30.28 -5.45
C ALA A 298 6.32 -30.20 -5.19
N LEU A 299 6.74 -30.45 -3.95
CA LEU A 299 8.16 -30.48 -3.59
C LEU A 299 8.90 -31.68 -4.19
N VAL A 300 8.24 -32.83 -4.38
CA VAL A 300 8.79 -33.99 -5.11
C VAL A 300 8.91 -33.67 -6.60
N PHE A 301 7.85 -33.11 -7.18
CA PHE A 301 7.79 -32.75 -8.60
C PHE A 301 8.89 -31.74 -8.97
N LYS A 302 9.18 -30.77 -8.08
CA LYS A 302 10.23 -29.77 -8.26
C LYS A 302 11.56 -30.38 -8.73
N ARG A 303 12.06 -31.43 -8.09
CA ARG A 303 13.30 -32.11 -8.53
C ARG A 303 13.11 -32.97 -9.78
N LEU A 304 12.03 -33.77 -9.85
CA LEU A 304 11.78 -34.72 -10.94
C LEU A 304 11.75 -34.05 -12.33
N VAL A 305 11.28 -32.81 -12.41
CA VAL A 305 11.27 -32.03 -13.66
C VAL A 305 12.68 -31.81 -14.21
N PHE A 306 13.66 -31.56 -13.34
CA PHE A 306 15.02 -31.21 -13.74
C PHE A 306 15.94 -32.43 -13.92
N GLU A 307 15.70 -33.55 -13.24
CA GLU A 307 16.46 -34.79 -13.48
C GLU A 307 16.25 -35.35 -14.89
N ASN A 308 15.01 -35.30 -15.39
CA ASN A 308 14.65 -35.80 -16.71
C ASN A 308 15.35 -35.03 -17.85
N ARG A 309 15.89 -33.82 -17.57
CA ARG A 309 16.62 -33.00 -18.53
C ARG A 309 18.13 -33.23 -18.52
N LYS A 310 18.75 -33.55 -17.38
CA LYS A 310 20.22 -33.76 -17.28
C LYS A 310 20.71 -35.01 -18.04
N LYS A 311 19.83 -35.96 -18.37
CA LYS A 311 20.17 -37.18 -19.13
C LYS A 311 20.23 -36.99 -20.65
N ILE A 312 19.81 -35.84 -21.20
CA ILE A 312 19.81 -35.59 -22.64
C ILE A 312 21.09 -34.82 -23.01
N LYS A 313 22.10 -35.50 -23.56
CA LYS A 313 23.23 -34.84 -24.23
C LYS A 313 22.71 -34.11 -25.48
N PRO A 314 23.24 -32.90 -25.83
CA PRO A 314 22.72 -32.12 -26.95
C PRO A 314 23.26 -32.70 -28.26
N VAL A 315 22.64 -33.76 -28.76
CA VAL A 315 22.78 -34.14 -30.17
C VAL A 315 21.69 -33.38 -30.91
N PHE A 316 22.06 -32.28 -31.56
CA PHE A 316 21.20 -31.58 -32.50
C PHE A 316 20.76 -32.55 -33.60
N LYS A 317 19.53 -33.06 -33.51
CA LYS A 317 18.80 -33.59 -34.65
C LYS A 317 17.70 -32.59 -35.01
N PRO A 318 17.55 -32.20 -36.29
CA PRO A 318 16.43 -31.38 -36.73
C PRO A 318 15.12 -32.14 -36.46
N LYS A 319 14.16 -31.46 -35.82
CA LYS A 319 12.89 -32.04 -35.34
C LYS A 319 12.05 -32.54 -36.52
N THR A 320 12.01 -33.85 -36.74
CA THR A 320 10.92 -34.51 -37.47
C THR A 320 9.61 -34.30 -36.69
N LYS A 321 8.50 -34.07 -37.40
CA LYS A 321 7.16 -33.86 -36.84
C LYS A 321 6.86 -34.93 -35.76
N LEU A 322 6.50 -34.49 -34.55
CA LEU A 322 6.07 -35.41 -33.49
C LEU A 322 4.82 -36.19 -33.95
N PRO A 323 4.75 -37.51 -33.76
CA PRO A 323 3.54 -38.29 -34.01
C PRO A 323 2.39 -37.80 -33.10
N ASN A 324 1.17 -37.90 -33.62
CA ASN A 324 -0.08 -37.43 -33.00
C ASN A 324 -0.50 -38.36 -31.83
N VAL A 325 0.26 -38.35 -30.73
CA VAL A 325 0.03 -39.20 -29.55
C VAL A 325 -0.82 -38.42 -28.52
N PRO A 326 -1.89 -39.02 -27.95
CA PRO A 326 -2.70 -38.39 -26.90
C PRO A 326 -1.88 -38.14 -25.63
N TRP A 327 -2.27 -37.10 -24.87
CA TRP A 327 -1.64 -36.75 -23.58
C TRP A 327 -1.74 -37.92 -22.57
N PRO A 328 -0.71 -38.22 -21.74
CA PRO A 328 0.58 -37.53 -21.55
C PRO A 328 1.71 -38.01 -22.50
N ARG A 329 2.47 -37.06 -23.05
CA ARG A 329 3.46 -37.26 -24.12
C ARG A 329 4.90 -37.36 -23.59
N THR A 330 5.27 -36.58 -22.57
CA THR A 330 6.64 -36.55 -22.00
C THR A 330 6.75 -37.25 -20.64
N THR A 331 7.97 -37.61 -20.23
CA THR A 331 8.23 -38.19 -18.90
C THR A 331 7.83 -37.24 -17.77
N THR A 332 8.01 -35.93 -17.96
CA THR A 332 7.58 -34.89 -17.04
C THR A 332 6.05 -34.83 -16.91
N GLU A 333 5.31 -35.00 -18.00
CA GLU A 333 3.84 -35.00 -18.00
C GLU A 333 3.28 -36.27 -17.34
N ARG A 334 3.92 -37.42 -17.58
CA ARG A 334 3.62 -38.65 -16.84
C ARG A 334 3.90 -38.52 -15.34
N ALA A 335 4.99 -37.86 -14.97
CA ALA A 335 5.32 -37.59 -13.55
C ALA A 335 4.30 -36.63 -12.90
N LEU A 336 3.81 -35.64 -13.65
CA LEU A 336 2.77 -34.71 -13.20
C LEU A 336 1.43 -35.44 -12.97
N MET A 337 1.03 -36.31 -13.92
CA MET A 337 -0.18 -37.12 -13.76
C MET A 337 -0.07 -38.16 -12.65
N SER A 338 1.12 -38.72 -12.39
CA SER A 338 1.31 -39.69 -11.31
C SER A 338 1.28 -39.08 -9.92
N LEU A 339 1.57 -37.78 -9.78
CA LEU A 339 1.69 -37.10 -8.49
C LEU A 339 0.46 -36.29 -8.09
N PHE A 340 -0.44 -35.98 -9.03
CA PHE A 340 -1.59 -35.12 -8.77
C PHE A 340 -2.86 -35.62 -9.46
N ASP A 341 -3.94 -35.71 -8.69
CA ASP A 341 -5.27 -36.11 -9.18
C ASP A 341 -6.15 -34.92 -9.59
N SER A 342 -5.62 -33.70 -9.59
CA SER A 342 -6.40 -32.49 -9.87
C SER A 342 -5.63 -31.44 -10.66
N SER A 343 -6.37 -30.67 -11.47
CA SER A 343 -5.84 -29.53 -12.23
C SER A 343 -5.18 -28.48 -11.34
N ALA A 344 -5.75 -28.20 -10.16
CA ALA A 344 -5.15 -27.31 -9.16
C ALA A 344 -3.78 -27.83 -8.66
N GLY A 345 -3.66 -29.14 -8.42
CA GLY A 345 -2.39 -29.78 -8.06
C GLY A 345 -1.32 -29.62 -9.14
N TYR A 346 -1.71 -29.75 -10.43
CA TYR A 346 -0.80 -29.51 -11.55
C TYR A 346 -0.21 -28.09 -11.52
N PHE A 347 -1.04 -27.07 -11.29
CA PHE A 347 -0.58 -25.69 -11.21
C PHE A 347 0.37 -25.45 -10.03
N VAL A 348 0.07 -26.00 -8.85
CA VAL A 348 0.93 -25.86 -7.66
C VAL A 348 2.29 -26.52 -7.91
N GLY A 349 2.32 -27.72 -8.49
CA GLY A 349 3.56 -28.40 -8.85
C GLY A 349 4.40 -27.60 -9.86
N ILE A 350 3.77 -27.07 -10.91
CA ILE A 350 4.46 -26.25 -11.92
C ILE A 350 5.00 -24.96 -11.30
N LEU A 351 4.21 -24.26 -10.48
CA LEU A 351 4.65 -23.02 -9.83
C LEU A 351 5.84 -23.27 -8.89
N GLU A 352 5.81 -24.36 -8.11
CA GLU A 352 6.89 -24.69 -7.19
C GLU A 352 8.17 -25.09 -7.95
N ALA A 353 8.06 -25.74 -9.11
CA ALA A 353 9.19 -26.02 -10.00
C ALA A 353 9.79 -24.76 -10.64
N LEU A 354 8.98 -23.74 -10.93
CA LEU A 354 9.42 -22.49 -11.56
C LEU A 354 10.07 -21.49 -10.57
N ARG A 355 10.02 -21.75 -9.26
CA ARG A 355 10.61 -20.90 -8.22
C ARG A 355 12.14 -20.91 -8.16
N ASP A 356 12.81 -21.87 -8.80
CA ASP A 356 14.27 -21.88 -8.88
C ASP A 356 14.75 -20.83 -9.91
N THR A 357 15.23 -19.69 -9.40
CA THR A 357 15.75 -18.55 -10.16
C THR A 357 17.10 -18.81 -10.87
N GLY A 358 17.57 -20.06 -10.91
CA GLY A 358 18.90 -20.43 -11.42
C GLY A 358 18.98 -20.82 -12.89
N TRP A 359 17.87 -20.98 -13.61
CA TRP A 359 17.91 -21.46 -15.00
C TRP A 359 16.98 -20.67 -15.92
N CYS A 360 17.59 -19.87 -16.81
CA CYS A 360 16.95 -19.31 -17.99
C CYS A 360 16.60 -20.46 -18.96
N PRO A 361 15.36 -20.60 -19.45
CA PRO A 361 15.00 -21.70 -20.34
C PRO A 361 15.57 -21.47 -21.75
N GLN A 362 16.77 -21.98 -21.99
CA GLN A 362 17.24 -22.16 -23.36
C GLN A 362 16.34 -23.15 -24.11
N LYS A 363 15.68 -22.59 -25.13
CA LYS A 363 15.15 -23.18 -26.37
C LYS A 363 14.14 -24.34 -26.29
N GLU A 364 12.94 -23.99 -26.76
CA GLU A 364 12.04 -24.81 -27.60
C GLU A 364 11.68 -26.23 -27.14
N GLU A 365 10.63 -26.38 -26.32
CA GLU A 365 9.64 -27.47 -26.51
C GLU A 365 8.42 -27.43 -25.58
N HIS A 366 8.42 -26.60 -24.54
CA HIS A 366 7.47 -26.74 -23.43
C HIS A 366 6.11 -26.00 -23.59
N THR A 367 5.69 -25.60 -24.79
CA THR A 367 4.36 -24.97 -25.00
C THR A 367 3.44 -25.69 -25.98
N ARG A 368 3.71 -26.94 -26.36
CA ARG A 368 2.74 -27.73 -27.17
C ARG A 368 1.64 -28.42 -26.35
N GLY A 369 1.65 -28.27 -25.02
CA GLY A 369 0.63 -28.79 -24.12
C GLY A 369 -0.77 -28.16 -24.32
N ILE A 370 -0.86 -26.96 -24.91
CA ILE A 370 -2.13 -26.21 -24.99
C ILE A 370 -2.87 -26.43 -26.33
N ARG A 371 -2.24 -27.07 -27.34
CA ARG A 371 -2.83 -27.22 -28.69
C ARG A 371 -3.65 -28.50 -28.95
N SER A 372 -4.06 -29.25 -27.93
CA SER A 372 -4.94 -30.42 -28.14
C SER A 372 -5.76 -30.76 -26.90
N ALA A 373 -6.71 -29.89 -26.56
CA ALA A 373 -7.82 -30.22 -25.65
C ALA A 373 -9.14 -30.15 -26.45
N GLY A 374 -9.20 -30.90 -27.56
CA GLY A 374 -10.48 -31.31 -28.15
C GLY A 374 -10.93 -32.59 -27.43
N GLY A 375 -11.60 -32.43 -26.30
CA GLY A 375 -12.09 -33.56 -25.49
C GLY A 375 -12.43 -33.13 -24.07
N GLU A 376 -13.71 -32.80 -23.87
CA GLU A 376 -14.56 -32.74 -22.65
C GLU A 376 -14.07 -32.11 -21.33
N ASN A 377 -12.80 -31.78 -21.12
CA ASN A 377 -12.32 -31.00 -19.96
C ASN A 377 -11.81 -29.63 -20.41
N LYS A 378 -12.74 -28.69 -20.62
CA LYS A 378 -12.43 -27.31 -21.07
C LYS A 378 -11.71 -26.54 -19.96
N VAL A 379 -10.46 -26.14 -20.21
CA VAL A 379 -9.76 -25.13 -19.40
C VAL A 379 -10.57 -23.83 -19.45
N ASN A 380 -11.01 -23.34 -18.30
CA ASN A 380 -11.73 -22.08 -18.21
C ASN A 380 -10.78 -20.92 -18.64
N VAL A 381 -11.19 -20.13 -19.64
CA VAL A 381 -10.45 -18.96 -20.13
C VAL A 381 -10.10 -18.00 -19.00
N SER A 382 -10.98 -17.85 -18.00
CA SER A 382 -10.74 -17.04 -16.80
C SER A 382 -9.57 -17.57 -15.96
N SER A 383 -9.42 -18.89 -15.84
CA SER A 383 -8.33 -19.51 -15.10
C SER A 383 -7.00 -19.39 -15.84
N ALA A 384 -7.02 -19.53 -17.18
CA ALA A 384 -5.85 -19.30 -18.02
C ALA A 384 -5.39 -17.83 -17.99
N LEU A 385 -6.32 -16.88 -18.02
CA LEU A 385 -6.04 -15.46 -17.89
C LEU A 385 -5.45 -15.11 -16.52
N SER A 386 -6.04 -15.66 -15.44
CA SER A 386 -5.52 -15.50 -14.07
C SER A 386 -4.11 -16.06 -13.94
N PHE A 387 -3.82 -17.20 -14.59
CA PHE A 387 -2.49 -17.80 -14.62
C PHE A 387 -1.48 -16.92 -15.37
N ILE A 388 -1.84 -16.31 -16.50
CA ILE A 388 -0.98 -15.37 -17.22
C ILE A 388 -0.71 -14.12 -16.36
N LYS A 389 -1.72 -13.58 -15.68
CA LYS A 389 -1.57 -12.47 -14.71
C LYS A 389 -0.63 -12.84 -13.56
N LEU A 390 -0.75 -14.05 -13.00
CA LEU A 390 0.16 -14.58 -11.98
C LEU A 390 1.61 -14.69 -12.50
N LEU A 391 1.81 -15.20 -13.72
CA LEU A 391 3.15 -15.28 -14.33
C LEU A 391 3.79 -13.91 -14.53
N PHE A 392 2.99 -12.89 -14.86
CA PHE A 392 3.42 -11.50 -14.91
C PHE A 392 3.86 -11.01 -13.52
N HIS A 393 3.05 -11.23 -12.48
CA HIS A 393 3.40 -10.87 -11.10
C HIS A 393 4.67 -11.57 -10.58
N PHE A 394 4.88 -12.84 -10.93
CA PHE A 394 6.10 -13.58 -10.58
C PHE A 394 7.31 -13.26 -11.47
N LYS A 395 7.25 -12.19 -12.29
CA LYS A 395 8.34 -11.68 -13.14
C LYS A 395 8.86 -12.67 -14.20
N GLN A 396 8.07 -13.68 -14.57
CA GLN A 396 8.41 -14.72 -15.56
C GLN A 396 8.11 -14.25 -17.00
N ALA A 397 8.87 -13.24 -17.45
CA ALA A 397 8.53 -12.44 -18.63
C ALA A 397 8.50 -13.21 -19.96
N GLU A 398 9.46 -14.10 -20.22
CA GLU A 398 9.49 -14.90 -21.46
C GLU A 398 8.32 -15.88 -21.57
N THR A 399 7.96 -16.52 -20.45
CA THR A 399 6.87 -17.49 -20.38
C THR A 399 5.51 -16.80 -20.48
N CYS A 400 5.37 -15.65 -19.79
CA CYS A 400 4.20 -14.78 -19.90
C CYS A 400 3.98 -14.32 -21.34
N GLY A 401 5.01 -13.82 -22.02
CA GLY A 401 4.91 -13.33 -23.39
C GLY A 401 4.50 -14.41 -24.40
N ARG A 402 5.02 -15.64 -24.25
CA ARG A 402 4.65 -16.77 -25.10
C ARG A 402 3.20 -17.22 -24.89
N LEU A 403 2.79 -17.37 -23.63
CA LEU A 403 1.42 -17.79 -23.31
C LEU A 403 0.40 -16.73 -23.73
N THR A 404 0.74 -15.44 -23.59
CA THR A 404 -0.08 -14.33 -24.07
C THR A 404 -0.33 -14.44 -25.58
N LYS A 405 0.72 -14.66 -26.39
CA LYS A 405 0.58 -14.81 -27.86
C LYS A 405 -0.26 -16.01 -28.26
N GLU A 406 -0.05 -17.17 -27.63
CA GLU A 406 -0.86 -18.37 -27.93
C GLU A 406 -2.32 -18.17 -27.51
N MET A 407 -2.56 -17.54 -26.36
CA MET A 407 -3.92 -17.28 -25.88
C MET A 407 -4.65 -16.26 -26.76
N GLN A 408 -3.96 -15.23 -27.27
CA GLN A 408 -4.51 -14.28 -28.24
C GLN A 408 -4.94 -14.99 -29.53
N GLN A 409 -4.13 -15.93 -30.05
CA GLN A 409 -4.51 -16.72 -31.22
C GLN A 409 -5.78 -17.54 -30.98
N VAL A 410 -5.92 -18.15 -29.80
CA VAL A 410 -7.13 -18.89 -29.44
C VAL A 410 -8.34 -17.98 -29.28
N LEU A 411 -8.20 -16.83 -28.61
CA LEU A 411 -9.30 -15.90 -28.38
C LEU A 411 -9.76 -15.22 -29.66
N SER A 412 -8.85 -14.94 -30.61
CA SER A 412 -9.19 -14.36 -31.91
C SER A 412 -10.11 -15.26 -32.76
N ALA A 413 -10.14 -16.57 -32.49
CA ALA A 413 -11.00 -17.54 -33.14
C ALA A 413 -12.35 -17.76 -32.44
N LEU A 414 -12.59 -17.12 -31.28
CA LEU A 414 -13.79 -17.31 -30.45
C LEU A 414 -14.64 -16.03 -30.45
N GLU A 415 -15.96 -16.19 -30.64
CA GLU A 415 -16.91 -15.08 -30.59
C GLU A 415 -17.54 -14.94 -29.19
N GLY A 416 -17.55 -13.72 -28.65
CA GLY A 416 -18.21 -13.40 -27.37
C GLY A 416 -17.60 -12.20 -26.65
N GLN A 417 -18.43 -11.44 -25.93
CA GLN A 417 -18.03 -10.21 -25.23
C GLN A 417 -16.93 -10.46 -24.18
N SER A 418 -17.01 -11.56 -23.42
CA SER A 418 -16.01 -11.95 -22.42
C SER A 418 -14.65 -12.31 -23.04
N PHE A 419 -14.64 -12.88 -24.25
CA PHE A 419 -13.42 -13.24 -24.97
C PHE A 419 -12.74 -12.00 -25.56
N ARG A 420 -13.52 -11.03 -26.07
CA ARG A 420 -13.02 -9.73 -26.54
C ARG A 420 -12.39 -8.91 -25.40
N LYS A 421 -13.00 -8.93 -24.21
CA LYS A 421 -12.40 -8.33 -23.02
C LYS A 421 -11.07 -9.02 -22.66
N ALA A 422 -11.04 -10.34 -22.59
CA ALA A 422 -9.81 -11.08 -22.31
C ALA A 422 -8.70 -10.85 -23.38
N GLU A 423 -9.08 -10.69 -24.65
CA GLU A 423 -8.20 -10.35 -25.76
C GLU A 423 -7.54 -8.97 -25.55
N SER A 424 -8.32 -7.95 -25.17
CA SER A 424 -7.80 -6.61 -24.85
C SER A 424 -6.86 -6.62 -23.63
N GLU A 425 -7.20 -7.34 -22.55
CA GLU A 425 -6.36 -7.44 -21.35
C GLU A 425 -5.01 -8.11 -21.65
N LEU A 426 -5.03 -9.15 -22.50
CA LEU A 426 -3.81 -9.83 -22.94
C LEU A 426 -2.98 -8.97 -23.90
N ALA A 427 -3.61 -8.16 -24.75
CA ALA A 427 -2.91 -7.20 -25.60
C ALA A 427 -2.13 -6.18 -24.78
N LEU A 428 -2.75 -5.63 -23.73
CA LEU A 428 -2.09 -4.71 -22.79
C LEU A 428 -0.95 -5.39 -22.03
N LEU A 429 -1.22 -6.54 -21.42
CA LEU A 429 -0.21 -7.30 -20.67
C LEU A 429 0.97 -7.73 -21.54
N GLY A 430 0.69 -8.14 -22.79
CA GLY A 430 1.71 -8.52 -23.76
C GLY A 430 2.63 -7.35 -24.13
N SER A 431 2.06 -6.18 -24.42
CA SER A 431 2.81 -4.97 -24.73
C SER A 431 3.64 -4.48 -23.53
N LEU A 432 3.07 -4.49 -22.33
CA LEU A 432 3.77 -4.10 -21.10
C LEU A 432 4.94 -5.05 -20.82
N ASN A 433 4.73 -6.35 -20.95
CA ASN A 433 5.78 -7.36 -20.76
C ASN A 433 6.88 -7.26 -21.82
N SER A 434 6.55 -6.90 -23.07
CA SER A 434 7.54 -6.66 -24.13
C SER A 434 8.45 -5.48 -23.79
N LEU A 435 7.88 -4.38 -23.29
CA LEU A 435 8.62 -3.20 -22.86
C LEU A 435 9.56 -3.52 -21.68
N LEU A 436 9.05 -4.22 -20.65
CA LEU A 436 9.86 -4.62 -19.49
C LEU A 436 11.00 -5.59 -19.87
N CYS A 437 10.80 -6.44 -20.88
CA CYS A 437 11.87 -7.28 -21.44
C CYS A 437 12.94 -6.43 -22.14
N ALA A 438 12.53 -5.46 -22.97
CA ALA A 438 13.44 -4.58 -23.70
C ALA A 438 14.30 -3.72 -22.74
N GLU A 439 13.72 -3.23 -21.65
CA GLU A 439 14.46 -2.50 -20.61
C GLU A 439 15.50 -3.40 -19.90
N ARG A 440 15.15 -4.65 -19.59
CA ARG A 440 16.09 -5.62 -18.98
C ARG A 440 17.26 -6.01 -19.88
N SER A 441 17.09 -6.01 -21.20
CA SER A 441 18.19 -6.23 -22.14
C SER A 441 19.12 -5.02 -22.27
N ARG A 442 18.57 -3.79 -22.26
CA ARG A 442 19.36 -2.55 -22.38
C ARG A 442 20.19 -2.23 -21.13
N GLY A 443 19.74 -2.64 -19.94
CA GLY A 443 20.49 -2.46 -18.69
C GLY A 443 21.79 -3.24 -18.58
N ARG A 444 22.09 -4.14 -19.54
CA ARG A 444 23.26 -5.03 -19.52
C ARG A 444 24.43 -4.56 -20.39
N ASP A 445 24.26 -3.48 -21.17
CA ASP A 445 25.31 -2.94 -22.02
C ASP A 445 26.13 -1.86 -21.29
N ASP A 446 27.46 -2.02 -21.30
CA ASP A 446 28.48 -1.11 -20.73
C ASP A 446 28.63 0.19 -21.55
N LEU A 447 27.54 0.92 -21.75
CA LEU A 447 27.55 2.23 -22.40
C LEU A 447 27.80 3.35 -21.37
N MET A 448 28.64 4.31 -21.76
CA MET A 448 28.98 5.52 -21.00
C MET A 448 27.72 6.22 -20.46
N PRO A 449 27.78 6.81 -19.24
CA PRO A 449 26.60 7.36 -18.55
C PRO A 449 25.83 8.43 -19.34
N ASP A 450 26.50 9.22 -20.19
CA ASP A 450 25.85 10.20 -21.07
C ASP A 450 25.05 9.57 -22.22
N VAL A 451 25.51 8.44 -22.75
CA VAL A 451 24.79 7.71 -23.83
C VAL A 451 23.61 6.92 -23.25
N ARG A 452 23.75 6.41 -22.03
CA ARG A 452 22.64 5.81 -21.25
C ARG A 452 21.56 6.84 -20.93
N ARG A 453 21.93 8.09 -20.63
CA ARG A 453 20.97 9.20 -20.49
C ARG A 453 20.23 9.46 -21.81
N ARG A 454 20.95 9.65 -22.92
CA ARG A 454 20.31 9.90 -24.24
C ARG A 454 19.36 8.78 -24.69
N SER A 455 19.66 7.52 -24.38
CA SER A 455 18.79 6.38 -24.73
C SER A 455 17.56 6.23 -23.83
N LEU A 456 17.59 6.78 -22.60
CA LEU A 456 16.43 6.86 -21.70
C LEU A 456 15.42 7.94 -22.15
N PHE A 457 15.88 8.99 -22.83
CA PHE A 457 15.03 10.09 -23.32
C PHE A 457 14.32 9.80 -24.66
N GLN A 458 14.62 8.68 -25.32
CA GLN A 458 13.99 8.30 -26.58
C GLN A 458 12.77 7.39 -26.35
N VAL A 459 11.59 7.77 -26.87
CA VAL A 459 10.42 6.88 -26.93
C VAL A 459 10.76 5.65 -27.76
N SER A 460 10.85 4.47 -27.13
CA SER A 460 11.12 3.21 -27.81
C SER A 460 9.88 2.74 -28.60
N GLU A 461 10.07 1.92 -29.63
CA GLU A 461 8.95 1.35 -30.39
C GLU A 461 8.05 0.46 -29.51
N GLU A 462 8.62 -0.18 -28.49
CA GLU A 462 7.88 -0.95 -27.50
C GLU A 462 7.02 -0.05 -26.58
N LEU A 463 7.54 1.12 -26.19
CA LEU A 463 6.79 2.12 -25.40
C LEU A 463 5.64 2.70 -26.24
N ALA A 464 5.92 3.09 -27.49
CA ALA A 464 4.90 3.55 -28.41
C ALA A 464 3.86 2.44 -28.71
N GLY A 465 4.30 1.17 -28.77
CA GLY A 465 3.42 0.00 -28.88
C GLY A 465 2.48 -0.16 -27.70
N LEU A 466 2.97 0.03 -26.47
CA LEU A 466 2.13 0.01 -25.26
C LEU A 466 1.11 1.14 -25.25
N VAL A 467 1.51 2.36 -25.61
CA VAL A 467 0.61 3.52 -25.66
C VAL A 467 -0.46 3.34 -26.74
N ARG A 468 -0.12 2.82 -27.92
CA ARG A 468 -1.08 2.45 -28.98
C ARG A 468 -2.07 1.39 -28.50
N ALA A 469 -1.58 0.35 -27.83
CA ALA A 469 -2.42 -0.72 -27.29
C ALA A 469 -3.37 -0.21 -26.20
N LEU A 470 -2.91 0.73 -25.37
CA LEU A 470 -3.73 1.41 -24.34
C LEU A 470 -4.84 2.23 -24.99
N HIS A 471 -4.50 3.09 -25.93
CA HIS A 471 -5.46 3.90 -26.67
C HIS A 471 -6.51 3.05 -27.39
N SER A 472 -6.09 2.00 -28.10
CA SER A 472 -7.02 1.12 -28.81
C SER A 472 -7.93 0.34 -27.88
N SER A 473 -7.43 -0.07 -26.71
CA SER A 473 -8.20 -0.91 -25.77
C SER A 473 -9.20 -0.10 -24.92
N VAL A 474 -8.98 1.20 -24.78
CA VAL A 474 -9.78 2.05 -23.89
C VAL A 474 -10.60 3.09 -24.64
N CYS A 475 -9.97 3.85 -25.54
CA CYS A 475 -10.62 4.97 -26.23
C CYS A 475 -11.43 4.51 -27.45
N LEU A 476 -10.99 3.45 -28.15
CA LEU A 476 -11.64 2.96 -29.39
C LEU A 476 -12.66 1.83 -29.18
N LEU A 477 -12.71 1.19 -28.00
CA LEU A 477 -13.62 0.09 -27.69
C LEU A 477 -14.85 0.55 -26.89
N SER A 478 -15.99 -0.12 -27.13
CA SER A 478 -17.24 0.08 -26.37
C SER A 478 -17.05 -0.19 -24.87
N PRO A 479 -17.75 0.53 -23.97
CA PRO A 479 -17.56 0.43 -22.52
C PRO A 479 -17.73 -0.98 -21.94
N GLU A 480 -18.54 -1.82 -22.57
CA GLU A 480 -18.79 -3.21 -22.17
C GLU A 480 -17.61 -4.17 -22.42
N ILE A 481 -16.69 -3.82 -23.34
CA ILE A 481 -15.55 -4.64 -23.77
C ILE A 481 -14.24 -4.19 -23.09
N ARG A 482 -14.27 -3.09 -22.33
CA ARG A 482 -13.08 -2.49 -21.74
C ARG A 482 -12.37 -3.43 -20.76
N PRO A 483 -11.02 -3.39 -20.74
CA PRO A 483 -10.22 -4.16 -19.80
C PRO A 483 -10.49 -3.74 -18.35
N ASP A 484 -10.13 -4.62 -17.40
CA ASP A 484 -10.24 -4.33 -15.97
C ASP A 484 -9.61 -2.97 -15.59
N GLY A 485 -10.36 -2.15 -14.85
CA GLY A 485 -9.96 -0.78 -14.49
C GLY A 485 -8.69 -0.72 -13.64
N GLY A 486 -8.42 -1.76 -12.84
CA GLY A 486 -7.17 -1.87 -12.07
C GLY A 486 -5.95 -2.07 -12.97
N LEU A 487 -6.07 -2.92 -13.99
CA LEU A 487 -5.00 -3.12 -14.98
C LEU A 487 -4.72 -1.84 -15.79
N VAL A 488 -5.76 -1.12 -16.21
CA VAL A 488 -5.63 0.16 -16.93
C VAL A 488 -4.93 1.19 -16.06
N LEU A 489 -5.33 1.30 -14.79
CA LEU A 489 -4.71 2.17 -13.81
C LEU A 489 -3.21 1.90 -13.65
N ASP A 490 -2.83 0.64 -13.47
CA ASP A 490 -1.42 0.25 -13.29
C ASP A 490 -0.56 0.64 -14.51
N VAL A 491 -1.10 0.47 -15.72
CA VAL A 491 -0.43 0.85 -16.97
C VAL A 491 -0.32 2.37 -17.11
N VAL A 492 -1.38 3.12 -16.79
CA VAL A 492 -1.40 4.59 -16.83
C VAL A 492 -0.38 5.16 -15.84
N LEU A 493 -0.34 4.68 -14.60
CA LEU A 493 0.62 5.12 -13.59
C LEU A 493 2.06 4.77 -13.98
N PHE A 494 2.29 3.59 -14.55
CA PHE A 494 3.61 3.20 -15.06
C PHE A 494 4.09 4.15 -16.16
N LEU A 495 3.24 4.44 -17.15
CA LEU A 495 3.55 5.35 -18.24
C LEU A 495 3.73 6.80 -17.75
N TRP A 496 2.89 7.25 -16.80
CA TRP A 496 3.02 8.57 -16.19
C TRP A 496 4.38 8.76 -15.52
N ASN A 497 4.83 7.79 -14.73
CA ASN A 497 6.16 7.84 -14.10
C ASN A 497 7.29 7.97 -15.14
N LYS A 498 7.18 7.29 -16.29
CA LYS A 498 8.16 7.40 -17.38
C LYS A 498 8.15 8.78 -18.03
N VAL A 499 6.97 9.37 -18.26
CA VAL A 499 6.86 10.75 -18.75
C VAL A 499 7.45 11.72 -17.73
N LYS A 500 7.18 11.52 -16.45
CA LYS A 500 7.68 12.36 -15.35
C LYS A 500 9.20 12.31 -15.22
N GLU A 501 9.81 11.13 -15.32
CA GLU A 501 11.28 10.96 -15.37
C GLU A 501 11.94 11.78 -16.49
N VAL A 502 11.29 11.84 -17.67
CA VAL A 502 11.79 12.61 -18.82
C VAL A 502 11.58 14.10 -18.65
N MET A 503 10.41 14.51 -18.13
CA MET A 503 10.01 15.91 -18.06
C MET A 503 10.54 16.65 -16.81
N GLN A 504 10.86 15.94 -15.72
CA GLN A 504 11.34 16.52 -14.45
C GLN A 504 12.82 16.21 -14.13
N GLY A 505 13.56 15.60 -15.06
CA GLY A 505 14.92 15.11 -14.83
C GLY A 505 16.00 16.14 -14.45
N ASP A 506 15.67 17.44 -14.33
CA ASP A 506 16.61 18.53 -14.02
C ASP A 506 16.13 19.47 -12.87
N GLU A 507 15.12 19.08 -12.09
CA GLU A 507 14.49 19.95 -11.06
C GLU A 507 15.28 20.15 -9.76
N LEU A 508 16.50 19.62 -9.63
CA LEU A 508 17.29 19.81 -8.39
C LEU A 508 17.97 21.18 -8.25
N GLN A 509 17.82 22.11 -9.21
CA GLN A 509 18.46 23.44 -9.12
C GLN A 509 17.66 24.67 -9.57
N ASN A 510 16.45 24.58 -10.14
CA ASN A 510 15.69 25.80 -10.49
C ASN A 510 14.16 25.60 -10.55
N PRO A 511 13.35 26.38 -9.81
CA PRO A 511 11.89 26.23 -9.73
C PRO A 511 11.13 26.99 -10.83
N SER A 512 11.74 27.17 -12.00
CA SER A 512 11.13 27.85 -13.14
C SER A 512 11.14 26.91 -14.33
N PHE A 513 9.95 26.47 -14.75
CA PHE A 513 9.65 25.59 -15.88
C PHE A 513 10.19 26.08 -17.26
N THR A 514 11.05 27.08 -17.31
CA THR A 514 11.29 27.95 -18.47
C THR A 514 12.39 27.47 -19.42
N TYR A 515 13.05 26.33 -19.20
CA TYR A 515 14.26 25.98 -19.98
C TYR A 515 14.41 24.51 -20.45
N CYS A 516 13.32 23.77 -20.69
CA CYS A 516 13.41 22.34 -21.05
C CYS A 516 12.89 21.94 -22.44
N VAL A 517 12.37 22.86 -23.27
CA VAL A 517 11.77 22.48 -24.57
C VAL A 517 12.81 22.24 -25.67
N GLU A 518 13.95 22.93 -25.64
CA GLU A 518 14.94 22.89 -26.74
C GLU A 518 15.91 21.70 -26.70
N LYS A 519 15.87 20.85 -25.65
CA LYS A 519 16.85 19.75 -25.45
C LYS A 519 16.26 18.33 -25.49
N ILE A 520 14.94 18.17 -25.69
CA ILE A 520 14.30 16.84 -25.67
C ILE A 520 14.21 16.29 -27.10
N ASP A 521 15.06 15.32 -27.42
CA ASP A 521 14.95 14.53 -28.66
C ASP A 521 13.60 13.77 -28.68
N ASN A 522 12.82 13.91 -29.76
CA ASN A 522 11.45 13.34 -29.92
C ASN A 522 10.37 13.92 -28.97
N PHE A 523 10.44 15.22 -28.63
CA PHE A 523 9.40 15.93 -27.88
C PHE A 523 7.97 15.63 -28.36
N ASP A 524 7.74 15.59 -29.67
CA ASP A 524 6.43 15.28 -30.26
C ASP A 524 5.88 13.91 -29.86
N LYS A 525 6.74 12.90 -29.72
CA LYS A 525 6.32 11.55 -29.33
C LYS A 525 5.93 11.49 -27.86
N TRP A 526 6.67 12.19 -27.00
CA TRP A 526 6.34 12.28 -25.57
C TRP A 526 5.07 13.09 -25.33
N LEU A 527 4.86 14.15 -26.09
CA LEU A 527 3.64 14.95 -26.05
C LEU A 527 2.43 14.13 -26.53
N TRP A 528 2.59 13.31 -27.58
CA TRP A 528 1.57 12.34 -27.98
C TRP A 528 1.27 11.30 -26.89
N CYS A 529 2.30 10.73 -26.25
CA CYS A 529 2.10 9.80 -25.12
C CYS A 529 1.29 10.46 -24.01
N LEU A 530 1.63 11.70 -23.63
CA LEU A 530 0.93 12.44 -22.58
C LEU A 530 -0.53 12.75 -22.97
N PHE A 531 -0.77 13.10 -24.23
CA PHE A 531 -2.12 13.31 -24.76
C PHE A 531 -2.99 12.05 -24.62
N VAL A 532 -2.47 10.90 -25.08
CA VAL A 532 -3.19 9.62 -24.98
C VAL A 532 -3.49 9.26 -23.52
N LEU A 533 -2.56 9.52 -22.60
CA LEU A 533 -2.79 9.27 -21.18
C LEU A 533 -3.89 10.15 -20.58
N CYS A 534 -3.95 11.44 -20.96
CA CYS A 534 -5.02 12.34 -20.53
C CYS A 534 -6.38 11.92 -21.12
N GLU A 535 -6.41 11.51 -22.38
CA GLU A 535 -7.63 11.00 -23.03
C GLU A 535 -8.12 9.69 -22.38
N VAL A 536 -7.22 8.76 -22.08
CA VAL A 536 -7.56 7.50 -21.40
C VAL A 536 -8.13 7.76 -20.00
N THR A 537 -7.56 8.73 -19.27
CA THR A 537 -8.04 9.11 -17.92
C THR A 537 -9.34 9.90 -17.95
N SER A 538 -9.68 10.59 -19.05
CA SER A 538 -10.97 11.26 -19.20
C SER A 538 -12.10 10.33 -19.66
N VAL A 539 -11.79 9.33 -20.51
CA VAL A 539 -12.75 8.36 -21.06
C VAL A 539 -13.10 7.24 -20.07
N CYS A 540 -12.15 6.85 -19.22
CA CYS A 540 -12.38 5.88 -18.16
C CYS A 540 -12.55 6.60 -16.84
N ASP A 541 -13.71 6.38 -16.22
CA ASP A 541 -13.89 6.67 -14.80
C ASP A 541 -13.05 5.67 -13.98
N LEU A 542 -11.75 5.94 -13.90
CA LEU A 542 -10.82 5.15 -13.14
C LEU A 542 -11.10 5.42 -11.66
N VAL A 543 -12.04 4.65 -11.09
CA VAL A 543 -12.56 4.74 -9.71
C VAL A 543 -11.46 4.84 -8.63
N ASN A 544 -10.21 4.50 -8.96
CA ASN A 544 -9.04 4.50 -8.07
C ASN A 544 -7.90 5.45 -8.51
N MET A 545 -8.06 6.25 -9.59
CA MET A 545 -7.10 7.30 -9.95
C MET A 545 -7.25 8.47 -8.99
N ASP A 546 -6.15 8.90 -8.38
CA ASP A 546 -6.12 10.13 -7.61
C ASP A 546 -6.43 11.31 -8.55
N CYS A 547 -7.43 12.12 -8.20
CA CYS A 547 -7.78 13.34 -8.92
C CYS A 547 -6.56 14.28 -9.06
N MET A 548 -5.61 14.20 -8.13
CA MET A 548 -4.34 14.93 -8.19
C MET A 548 -3.44 14.49 -9.33
N VAL A 549 -3.27 13.19 -9.51
CA VAL A 549 -2.42 12.63 -10.57
C VAL A 549 -3.06 12.94 -11.92
N ALA A 550 -4.37 12.76 -12.04
CA ALA A 550 -5.09 13.14 -13.24
C ALA A 550 -4.91 14.64 -13.53
N ALA A 551 -5.12 15.50 -12.55
CA ALA A 551 -5.00 16.94 -12.74
C ALA A 551 -3.56 17.40 -13.06
N GLU A 552 -2.53 16.79 -12.47
CA GLU A 552 -1.11 17.03 -12.81
C GLU A 552 -0.80 16.64 -14.27
N MET A 553 -1.33 15.50 -14.74
CA MET A 553 -1.20 15.05 -16.12
C MET A 553 -1.83 16.03 -17.12
N HIS A 554 -3.08 16.42 -16.86
CA HIS A 554 -3.83 17.36 -17.71
C HIS A 554 -3.15 18.75 -17.74
N TYR A 555 -2.69 19.24 -16.58
CA TYR A 555 -1.94 20.49 -16.50
C TYR A 555 -0.66 20.45 -17.34
N MET A 556 0.16 19.40 -17.17
CA MET A 556 1.42 19.31 -17.88
C MET A 556 1.21 19.27 -19.40
N LEU A 557 0.14 18.61 -19.86
CA LEU A 557 -0.24 18.61 -21.26
C LEU A 557 -0.65 20.01 -21.76
N ALA A 558 -1.48 20.73 -21.00
CA ALA A 558 -1.94 22.08 -21.35
C ALA A 558 -0.76 23.05 -21.53
N VAL A 559 0.18 23.07 -20.58
CA VAL A 559 1.37 23.95 -20.64
C VAL A 559 2.26 23.62 -21.84
N LEU A 560 2.47 22.34 -22.14
CA LEU A 560 3.30 21.93 -23.27
C LEU A 560 2.64 22.27 -24.62
N LEU A 561 1.31 22.15 -24.71
CA LEU A 561 0.55 22.53 -25.91
C LEU A 561 0.51 24.06 -26.12
N GLU A 562 0.35 24.84 -25.05
CA GLU A 562 0.40 26.32 -25.09
C GLU A 562 1.76 26.80 -25.63
N ARG A 563 2.86 26.27 -25.09
CA ARG A 563 4.22 26.57 -25.56
C ARG A 563 4.46 26.15 -27.01
N ALA A 564 3.93 25.00 -27.42
CA ALA A 564 3.98 24.57 -28.81
C ALA A 564 3.22 25.54 -29.74
N ALA A 565 2.12 26.14 -29.26
CA ALA A 565 1.39 27.15 -29.99
C ALA A 565 2.12 28.51 -30.04
N GLU A 566 2.80 28.91 -28.97
CA GLU A 566 3.60 30.15 -28.88
C GLU A 566 4.90 30.12 -29.71
N SER A 567 5.63 29.00 -29.72
CA SER A 567 6.85 28.85 -30.53
C SER A 567 6.62 29.01 -32.04
N ARG A 568 5.39 28.78 -32.51
CA ARG A 568 4.99 28.99 -33.91
C ARG A 568 4.77 30.45 -34.29
N HIS A 569 4.67 31.35 -33.32
CA HIS A 569 4.65 32.79 -33.57
C HIS A 569 5.97 33.30 -34.18
N LEU A 570 7.08 32.61 -33.92
CA LEU A 570 8.43 33.02 -34.36
C LEU A 570 8.85 32.41 -35.71
N THR A 571 8.18 31.35 -36.18
CA THR A 571 8.59 30.57 -37.37
C THR A 571 7.75 30.84 -38.62
N SER A 572 6.73 31.71 -38.55
CA SER A 572 5.85 32.02 -39.69
C SER A 572 6.47 32.92 -40.78
N THR A 573 7.79 33.11 -40.80
CA THR A 573 8.51 33.92 -41.80
C THR A 573 9.19 33.12 -42.91
N LEU A 574 9.11 31.79 -42.95
CA LEU A 574 9.68 30.99 -44.05
C LEU A 574 8.67 29.98 -44.60
N GLN A 575 8.43 30.08 -45.92
CA GLN A 575 7.51 29.25 -46.71
C GLN A 575 7.85 27.76 -46.62
N ALA A 576 6.81 26.93 -46.50
CA ALA A 576 6.89 25.47 -46.58
C ALA A 576 6.67 24.98 -48.02
N ASP A 577 7.52 24.05 -48.46
CA ASP A 577 7.43 23.31 -49.72
C ASP A 577 6.37 22.18 -49.60
N PRO A 578 5.49 21.95 -50.59
CA PRO A 578 4.38 21.02 -50.46
C PRO A 578 4.67 19.72 -51.21
N ASP A 579 5.35 18.75 -50.59
CA ASP A 579 5.24 17.34 -50.99
C ASP A 579 5.90 16.41 -49.95
N GLU A 580 5.13 15.93 -48.98
CA GLU A 580 5.46 14.65 -48.32
C GLU A 580 4.20 13.98 -47.73
N VAL A 581 4.09 12.68 -47.97
CA VAL A 581 2.91 11.84 -47.75
C VAL A 581 2.68 11.55 -46.25
N ARG A 582 1.42 11.69 -45.82
CA ARG A 582 0.92 11.69 -44.43
C ARG A 582 0.84 10.30 -43.76
N PRO A 583 1.24 10.15 -42.48
CA PRO A 583 0.80 9.08 -41.58
C PRO A 583 -0.39 9.51 -40.68
N THR A 584 -1.30 8.58 -40.38
CA THR A 584 -2.57 8.73 -39.64
C THR A 584 -2.45 8.75 -38.10
N THR A 585 -1.35 9.24 -37.56
CA THR A 585 -1.14 9.36 -36.10
C THR A 585 -0.80 10.81 -35.78
N PHE A 586 -1.47 11.38 -34.77
CA PHE A 586 -1.36 12.75 -34.25
C PHE A 586 0.08 13.29 -34.39
N SER A 587 0.34 14.04 -35.46
CA SER A 587 1.62 14.72 -35.65
C SER A 587 1.41 16.19 -35.27
N LEU A 588 2.16 16.65 -34.26
CA LEU A 588 2.15 18.07 -33.89
C LEU A 588 2.42 18.95 -35.12
N THR A 589 3.28 18.48 -36.03
CA THR A 589 3.67 19.15 -37.28
C THR A 589 2.51 19.51 -38.22
N ALA A 590 1.34 18.88 -38.11
CA ALA A 590 0.22 19.09 -39.04
C ALA A 590 -0.99 19.87 -38.47
N THR A 591 -1.01 20.18 -37.17
CA THR A 591 -2.17 20.82 -36.52
C THR A 591 -2.08 22.34 -36.57
N SER A 592 -3.19 23.04 -36.82
CA SER A 592 -3.20 24.51 -36.83
C SER A 592 -3.06 25.10 -35.41
N ARG A 593 -2.57 26.34 -35.28
CA ARG A 593 -2.47 27.02 -33.97
C ARG A 593 -3.82 27.04 -33.25
N THR A 594 -4.89 27.31 -33.99
CA THR A 594 -6.28 27.31 -33.49
C THR A 594 -6.71 25.95 -32.96
N GLU A 595 -6.33 24.85 -33.63
CA GLU A 595 -6.60 23.49 -33.13
C GLU A 595 -5.80 23.16 -31.86
N LEU A 596 -4.55 23.65 -31.74
CA LEU A 596 -3.75 23.47 -30.53
C LEU A 596 -4.38 24.19 -29.35
N PHE A 597 -4.79 25.45 -29.53
CA PHE A 597 -5.50 26.20 -28.48
C PHE A 597 -6.83 25.54 -28.10
N GLN A 598 -7.60 25.03 -29.08
CA GLN A 598 -8.83 24.29 -28.79
C GLN A 598 -8.56 23.02 -27.96
N LYS A 599 -7.49 22.29 -28.24
CA LYS A 599 -7.10 21.12 -27.43
C LYS A 599 -6.64 21.50 -26.03
N VAL A 600 -5.94 22.62 -25.87
CA VAL A 600 -5.60 23.14 -24.53
C VAL A 600 -6.88 23.37 -23.72
N CYS A 601 -7.88 24.02 -24.33
CA CYS A 601 -9.19 24.25 -23.74
C CYS A 601 -9.89 22.95 -23.31
N GLU A 602 -9.88 21.92 -24.15
CA GLU A 602 -10.47 20.60 -23.84
C GLU A 602 -9.75 19.90 -22.68
N VAL A 603 -8.42 19.93 -22.67
CA VAL A 603 -7.59 19.31 -21.63
C VAL A 603 -7.77 19.99 -20.27
N VAL A 604 -7.88 21.33 -20.25
CA VAL A 604 -8.17 22.09 -19.04
C VAL A 604 -9.54 21.68 -18.48
N GLU A 605 -10.57 21.59 -19.33
CA GLU A 605 -11.90 21.11 -18.90
C GLU A 605 -11.89 19.68 -18.32
N TRP A 606 -11.12 18.77 -18.91
CA TRP A 606 -10.97 17.41 -18.37
C TRP A 606 -10.36 17.42 -16.96
N GLY A 607 -9.33 18.25 -16.75
CA GLY A 607 -8.72 18.44 -15.44
C GLY A 607 -9.71 18.97 -14.39
N PHE A 608 -10.53 19.96 -14.74
CA PHE A 608 -11.59 20.49 -13.84
C PHE A 608 -12.62 19.42 -13.48
N LYS A 609 -13.10 18.65 -14.47
CA LYS A 609 -14.06 17.54 -14.24
C LYS A 609 -13.47 16.48 -13.31
N ALA A 610 -12.18 16.19 -13.41
CA ALA A 610 -11.49 15.25 -12.52
C ALA A 610 -11.44 15.77 -11.07
N LEU A 611 -11.14 17.05 -10.85
CA LEU A 611 -11.10 17.65 -9.51
C LEU A 611 -12.49 17.78 -8.87
N GLU A 612 -13.54 18.01 -9.66
CA GLU A 612 -14.92 18.12 -9.15
C GLU A 612 -15.48 16.80 -8.64
N LYS A 613 -15.03 15.68 -9.22
CA LYS A 613 -15.50 14.34 -8.85
C LYS A 613 -15.26 14.00 -7.37
N ASP A 614 -14.15 14.50 -6.80
CA ASP A 614 -13.75 14.30 -5.40
C ASP A 614 -13.94 15.58 -4.53
N GLY A 615 -14.18 16.74 -5.14
CA GLY A 615 -14.42 17.99 -4.39
C GLY A 615 -15.64 17.94 -3.48
N ALA A 616 -16.62 17.08 -3.77
CA ALA A 616 -17.80 16.88 -2.93
C ALA A 616 -17.53 16.10 -1.63
N THR A 617 -16.37 15.43 -1.50
CA THR A 617 -16.04 14.58 -0.34
C THR A 617 -14.91 15.13 0.53
N MET A 618 -14.15 16.15 0.11
CA MET A 618 -12.87 16.52 0.78
C MET A 618 -12.56 18.01 0.96
N ILE A 619 -13.52 18.87 1.33
CA ILE A 619 -13.20 20.21 1.86
C ILE A 619 -13.84 20.39 3.24
N SER A 620 -13.14 20.01 4.31
CA SER A 620 -13.50 20.41 5.67
C SER A 620 -12.73 21.65 6.06
N HIS A 621 -13.45 22.75 6.26
CA HIS A 621 -12.96 23.97 6.90
C HIS A 621 -12.70 23.69 8.38
N ASP A 622 -11.47 23.37 8.74
CA ASP A 622 -10.83 23.82 9.99
C ASP A 622 -9.48 23.15 10.17
N GLY A 623 -8.42 23.96 10.21
CA GLY A 623 -7.04 23.55 10.44
C GLY A 623 -6.76 23.22 11.91
N SER A 624 -7.53 22.32 12.52
CA SER A 624 -7.30 21.89 13.90
C SER A 624 -6.49 20.59 14.00
N ALA A 625 -5.41 20.69 14.77
CA ALA A 625 -4.51 19.70 15.36
C ALA A 625 -4.72 18.18 15.15
N ILE A 626 -3.59 17.55 14.81
CA ILE A 626 -3.29 16.11 14.73
C ILE A 626 -3.63 15.36 16.02
N THR A 627 -4.44 14.30 15.93
CA THR A 627 -4.48 13.21 16.93
C THR A 627 -4.62 11.84 16.26
N ASP A 628 -3.80 10.88 16.68
CA ASP A 628 -3.86 9.47 16.25
C ASP A 628 -4.84 8.68 17.14
N SER A 629 -5.86 8.05 16.55
CA SER A 629 -6.47 6.86 17.16
C SER A 629 -7.24 6.00 16.14
N VAL A 630 -6.87 4.71 16.06
CA VAL A 630 -7.41 3.71 15.12
C VAL A 630 -8.71 3.05 15.65
N PHE A 631 -9.37 3.61 16.68
CA PHE A 631 -10.70 3.12 17.09
C PHE A 631 -11.51 4.24 17.73
N MET A 632 -12.46 4.81 16.97
CA MET A 632 -13.36 5.86 17.46
C MET A 632 -14.72 5.25 17.81
N GLN A 633 -15.07 5.27 19.09
CA GLN A 633 -16.44 4.98 19.54
C GLN A 633 -17.20 6.30 19.64
N VAL A 634 -18.26 6.45 18.86
CA VAL A 634 -19.09 7.67 18.84
C VAL A 634 -20.48 7.34 19.39
N PRO A 635 -20.98 8.09 20.39
CA PRO A 635 -22.34 7.91 20.88
C PRO A 635 -23.35 8.27 19.78
N ALA A 636 -24.27 7.36 19.47
CA ALA A 636 -25.31 7.60 18.47
C ALA A 636 -26.35 8.59 19.01
N VAL A 637 -26.25 9.86 18.60
CA VAL A 637 -27.24 10.90 18.88
C VAL A 637 -28.18 11.04 17.66
N PRO A 638 -29.52 10.99 17.83
CA PRO A 638 -30.45 11.15 16.72
C PRO A 638 -30.29 12.54 16.07
N GLY A 639 -29.96 12.57 14.77
CA GLY A 639 -29.82 13.81 13.98
C GLY A 639 -28.39 14.35 13.81
N GLU A 640 -27.41 13.85 14.55
CA GLU A 640 -26.00 14.31 14.50
C GLU A 640 -25.01 13.15 14.38
N CYS A 641 -25.28 12.18 13.51
CA CYS A 641 -24.37 11.04 13.33
C CYS A 641 -23.29 11.35 12.27
N LEU A 642 -22.50 12.40 12.48
CA LEU A 642 -21.33 12.72 11.65
C LEU A 642 -20.08 12.06 12.24
N LEU A 643 -19.50 11.10 11.52
CA LEU A 643 -18.27 10.40 11.90
C LEU A 643 -17.09 11.05 11.19
N LYS A 644 -16.23 11.77 11.93
CA LYS A 644 -15.01 12.38 11.40
C LYS A 644 -13.81 11.51 11.77
N ILE A 645 -13.02 11.10 10.78
CA ILE A 645 -11.81 10.30 10.96
C ILE A 645 -10.62 11.19 10.58
N GLU A 646 -9.69 11.35 11.52
CA GLU A 646 -8.49 12.19 11.38
C GLU A 646 -7.25 11.35 11.72
N GLY A 647 -6.05 11.87 11.42
CA GLY A 647 -4.78 11.15 11.70
C GLY A 647 -4.43 10.04 10.71
N LEU A 648 -4.99 10.10 9.48
CA LEU A 648 -4.60 9.17 8.42
C LEU A 648 -3.20 9.52 7.90
N GLU A 649 -2.35 8.51 7.69
CA GLU A 649 -1.05 8.69 7.05
C GLU A 649 -1.24 9.11 5.59
N PRO A 650 -0.58 10.20 5.16
CA PRO A 650 -0.69 10.65 3.79
C PRO A 650 -0.15 9.61 2.79
N ASN A 651 -0.79 9.56 1.61
CA ASN A 651 -0.52 8.62 0.53
C ASN A 651 -0.78 7.14 0.88
N GLN A 652 -1.55 6.85 1.93
CA GLN A 652 -2.00 5.49 2.28
C GLN A 652 -3.48 5.28 1.93
N LYS A 653 -3.83 4.04 1.57
CA LYS A 653 -5.21 3.65 1.25
C LYS A 653 -5.89 3.05 2.49
N TYR A 654 -7.08 3.57 2.81
CA TYR A 654 -7.88 3.17 3.98
C TYR A 654 -9.21 2.56 3.56
N VAL A 655 -9.63 1.52 4.27
CA VAL A 655 -10.93 0.88 4.09
C VAL A 655 -11.69 0.98 5.41
N PHE A 656 -12.87 1.59 5.37
CA PHE A 656 -13.69 1.83 6.56
C PHE A 656 -14.86 0.85 6.62
N ALA A 657 -15.24 0.45 7.83
CA ALA A 657 -16.42 -0.36 8.09
C ALA A 657 -16.99 -0.01 9.47
N VAL A 658 -18.31 0.01 9.61
CA VAL A 658 -18.98 0.47 10.84
C VAL A 658 -19.60 -0.73 11.57
N ALA A 659 -19.41 -0.81 12.88
CA ALA A 659 -20.10 -1.75 13.76
C ALA A 659 -20.82 -0.97 14.86
N VAL A 660 -22.08 -1.33 15.12
CA VAL A 660 -22.90 -0.68 16.15
C VAL A 660 -22.91 -1.57 17.39
N TYR A 661 -22.76 -0.99 18.57
CA TYR A 661 -22.80 -1.72 19.84
C TYR A 661 -23.94 -1.19 20.71
N ASN A 662 -24.60 -2.07 21.45
CA ASN A 662 -25.55 -1.67 22.47
C ASN A 662 -24.83 -1.17 23.74
N THR A 663 -25.58 -0.62 24.69
CA THR A 663 -25.06 -0.12 25.97
C THR A 663 -24.37 -1.18 26.85
N GLN A 664 -24.52 -2.47 26.52
CA GLN A 664 -23.90 -3.60 27.21
C GLN A 664 -22.60 -4.06 26.51
N GLY A 665 -22.21 -3.43 25.41
CA GLY A 665 -21.02 -3.79 24.63
C GLY A 665 -21.24 -4.95 23.64
N ASN A 666 -22.48 -5.39 23.44
CA ASN A 666 -22.81 -6.42 22.46
C ASN A 666 -23.08 -5.79 21.10
N MET A 667 -22.54 -6.38 20.04
CA MET A 667 -22.72 -5.91 18.66
C MET A 667 -24.20 -6.03 18.24
N LEU A 668 -24.75 -4.93 17.73
CA LEU A 668 -26.07 -4.88 17.11
C LEU A 668 -25.96 -5.28 15.64
N GLY A 669 -26.53 -6.43 15.30
CA GLY A 669 -26.31 -7.10 14.02
C GLY A 669 -25.09 -8.04 14.09
N SER A 670 -25.21 -9.27 13.61
CA SER A 670 -24.22 -10.34 13.74
C SER A 670 -22.93 -10.14 12.91
N SER A 671 -22.70 -8.95 12.36
CA SER A 671 -21.56 -8.63 11.51
C SER A 671 -21.28 -7.13 11.44
N VAL A 672 -20.03 -6.78 11.15
CA VAL A 672 -19.62 -5.42 10.74
C VAL A 672 -20.34 -5.04 9.44
N GLY A 673 -20.72 -3.77 9.29
CA GLY A 673 -21.34 -3.24 8.07
C GLY A 673 -20.44 -3.35 6.84
N ALA A 674 -21.02 -3.03 5.67
CA ALA A 674 -20.31 -3.09 4.40
C ALA A 674 -19.04 -2.22 4.44
N LYS A 675 -17.94 -2.76 3.90
CA LYS A 675 -16.68 -2.05 3.78
C LYS A 675 -16.79 -0.99 2.68
N THR A 676 -16.20 0.18 2.89
CA THR A 676 -16.01 1.16 1.83
C THR A 676 -15.01 0.64 0.79
N LEU A 677 -15.00 1.24 -0.39
CA LEU A 677 -13.88 1.09 -1.31
C LEU A 677 -12.61 1.71 -0.67
N PRO A 678 -11.39 1.28 -1.05
CA PRO A 678 -10.16 1.87 -0.53
C PRO A 678 -10.05 3.36 -0.88
N ILE A 679 -10.03 4.22 0.14
CA ILE A 679 -9.92 5.68 0.02
C ILE A 679 -8.46 6.07 0.27
N LEU A 680 -7.81 6.75 -0.68
CA LEU A 680 -6.46 7.28 -0.48
C LEU A 680 -6.53 8.53 0.41
N ALA A 681 -5.79 8.55 1.51
CA ALA A 681 -5.55 9.76 2.28
C ALA A 681 -4.53 10.63 1.54
N SER A 682 -4.99 11.43 0.57
CA SER A 682 -4.12 12.33 -0.19
C SER A 682 -3.63 13.48 0.68
N MET A 683 -2.43 14.00 0.38
CA MET A 683 -1.97 15.24 1.01
C MET A 683 -2.88 16.40 0.57
N PRO A 684 -3.38 17.26 1.48
CA PRO A 684 -4.22 18.41 1.10
C PRO A 684 -3.46 19.52 0.35
N ILE A 685 -2.13 19.60 0.53
CA ILE A 685 -1.26 20.62 -0.08
C ILE A 685 -1.20 20.51 -1.63
N PRO A 686 -1.09 19.31 -2.23
CA PRO A 686 -1.26 19.12 -3.66
C PRO A 686 -2.57 19.69 -4.22
N LEU A 687 -3.73 19.46 -3.56
CA LEU A 687 -5.05 19.82 -4.12
C LEU A 687 -5.22 21.32 -4.30
N VAL A 688 -4.92 22.10 -3.26
CA VAL A 688 -5.01 23.57 -3.32
C VAL A 688 -3.99 24.13 -4.32
N SER A 689 -2.79 23.55 -4.36
CA SER A 689 -1.78 23.90 -5.37
C SER A 689 -2.33 23.66 -6.78
N THR A 690 -2.96 22.52 -7.06
CA THR A 690 -3.44 22.22 -8.41
C THR A 690 -4.60 23.11 -8.85
N TRP A 691 -5.53 23.46 -7.94
CA TRP A 691 -6.57 24.46 -8.23
C TRP A 691 -5.98 25.84 -8.58
N VAL A 692 -4.95 26.27 -7.85
CA VAL A 692 -4.19 27.49 -8.13
C VAL A 692 -3.57 27.45 -9.53
N HIS A 693 -2.93 26.33 -9.89
CA HIS A 693 -2.28 26.19 -11.19
C HIS A 693 -3.33 26.15 -12.32
N MET A 694 -4.47 25.47 -12.12
CA MET A 694 -5.57 25.47 -13.09
C MET A 694 -6.20 26.84 -13.28
N ALA A 695 -6.38 27.63 -12.21
CA ALA A 695 -6.86 29.01 -12.31
C ALA A 695 -5.95 29.86 -13.20
N GLN A 696 -4.63 29.70 -13.05
CA GLN A 696 -3.65 30.42 -13.84
C GLN A 696 -3.70 30.03 -15.33
N VAL A 697 -3.72 28.73 -15.64
CA VAL A 697 -3.76 28.24 -17.04
C VAL A 697 -5.10 28.59 -17.71
N ALA A 698 -6.22 28.43 -17.00
CA ALA A 698 -7.53 28.82 -17.51
C ALA A 698 -7.59 30.32 -17.83
N TYR A 699 -6.91 31.16 -17.05
CA TYR A 699 -6.80 32.58 -17.33
C TYR A 699 -5.94 32.87 -18.57
N GLN A 700 -4.78 32.22 -18.69
CA GLN A 700 -3.87 32.36 -19.84
C GLN A 700 -4.50 31.90 -21.17
N THR A 701 -5.41 30.93 -21.09
CA THR A 701 -6.13 30.35 -22.24
C THR A 701 -7.48 31.02 -22.52
N GLU A 702 -7.75 32.17 -21.89
CA GLU A 702 -8.99 32.97 -22.03
C GLU A 702 -10.28 32.23 -21.62
N GLN A 703 -10.17 31.11 -20.89
CA GLN A 703 -11.31 30.38 -20.32
C GLN A 703 -11.76 30.98 -18.99
N PHE A 704 -12.24 32.23 -19.05
CA PHE A 704 -12.59 33.04 -17.88
C PHE A 704 -13.62 32.38 -16.94
N ALA A 705 -14.56 31.60 -17.47
CA ALA A 705 -15.56 30.89 -16.66
C ALA A 705 -14.93 29.82 -15.76
N LEU A 706 -13.97 29.05 -16.28
CA LEU A 706 -13.26 28.03 -15.51
C LEU A 706 -12.25 28.66 -14.54
N ALA A 707 -11.55 29.72 -14.97
CA ALA A 707 -10.64 30.47 -14.11
C ALA A 707 -11.36 31.02 -12.87
N LYS A 708 -12.50 31.70 -13.05
CA LYS A 708 -13.35 32.16 -11.94
C LYS A 708 -13.81 31.02 -11.05
N ARG A 709 -14.16 29.88 -11.63
CA ARG A 709 -14.61 28.71 -10.87
C ARG A 709 -13.50 28.18 -9.95
N ALA A 710 -12.27 28.07 -10.45
CA ALA A 710 -11.11 27.70 -9.62
C ALA A 710 -10.81 28.74 -8.55
N CYS A 711 -10.80 30.04 -8.90
CA CYS A 711 -10.56 31.11 -7.94
C CYS A 711 -11.58 31.12 -6.80
N ARG A 712 -12.87 30.85 -7.08
CA ARG A 712 -13.90 30.71 -6.04
C ARG A 712 -13.67 29.52 -5.11
N THR A 713 -13.27 28.37 -5.64
CA THR A 713 -12.91 27.20 -4.82
C THR A 713 -11.76 27.54 -3.89
N LEU A 714 -10.73 28.23 -4.40
CA LEU A 714 -9.60 28.70 -3.59
C LEU A 714 -10.01 29.75 -2.56
N TRP A 715 -10.83 30.72 -2.96
CA TRP A 715 -11.36 31.76 -2.08
C TRP A 715 -12.07 31.13 -0.88
N SER A 716 -12.95 30.15 -1.11
CA SER A 716 -13.66 29.45 -0.04
C SER A 716 -12.73 28.70 0.94
N HIS A 717 -11.56 28.24 0.48
CA HIS A 717 -10.60 27.53 1.33
C HIS A 717 -9.83 28.48 2.26
N PHE A 718 -9.49 29.68 1.78
CA PHE A 718 -8.65 30.63 2.54
C PHE A 718 -9.43 31.72 3.26
N THR A 719 -10.71 31.90 2.95
CA THR A 719 -11.53 32.99 3.49
C THR A 719 -12.79 32.50 4.19
N PHE A 720 -13.28 33.28 5.15
CA PHE A 720 -14.56 33.07 5.82
C PHE A 720 -15.35 34.39 5.91
N PRO A 721 -16.70 34.33 5.89
CA PRO A 721 -17.52 35.49 6.19
C PRO A 721 -17.39 35.88 7.67
N ASP A 722 -16.98 37.11 7.95
CA ASP A 722 -16.78 37.57 9.32
C ASP A 722 -18.13 37.87 10.00
N ASN A 723 -18.56 36.97 10.89
CA ASN A 723 -19.80 37.11 11.67
C ASN A 723 -19.64 38.10 12.85
N GLY A 724 -19.13 39.30 12.60
CA GLY A 724 -19.30 40.50 13.45
C GLY A 724 -18.85 40.44 14.91
N SER A 725 -18.31 39.34 15.43
CA SER A 725 -18.14 39.11 16.87
C SER A 725 -16.81 39.59 17.46
N GLN A 726 -15.81 39.95 16.64
CA GLN A 726 -14.55 40.52 17.12
C GLN A 726 -13.97 41.57 16.16
N ARG A 727 -14.57 42.77 16.13
CA ARG A 727 -13.93 43.96 15.53
C ARG A 727 -12.75 44.40 16.41
N ASN A 728 -11.58 43.83 16.20
CA ASN A 728 -10.33 44.42 16.68
C ASN A 728 -10.02 45.69 15.87
N GLN A 729 -9.65 46.78 16.55
CA GLN A 729 -9.48 48.13 15.99
C GLN A 729 -8.38 48.28 14.92
N ASP A 730 -7.60 47.22 14.65
CA ASP A 730 -6.43 47.26 13.76
C ASP A 730 -6.64 46.59 12.38
N ARG A 731 -7.83 46.05 12.08
CA ARG A 731 -8.12 45.47 10.74
C ARG A 731 -8.84 46.50 9.86
N LEU A 732 -8.35 46.68 8.63
CA LEU A 732 -9.10 47.36 7.57
C LEU A 732 -10.46 46.66 7.43
N ALA A 733 -11.53 47.45 7.29
CA ALA A 733 -12.91 46.97 7.37
C ALA A 733 -13.31 46.08 6.18
N THR A 734 -12.84 44.84 6.15
CA THR A 734 -13.28 43.78 5.23
C THR A 734 -14.36 42.94 5.91
N THR A 735 -15.45 42.62 5.21
CA THR A 735 -16.47 41.67 5.70
C THR A 735 -16.02 40.21 5.55
N THR A 736 -14.88 40.00 4.89
CA THR A 736 -14.29 38.70 4.63
C THR A 736 -12.91 38.60 5.31
N GLY A 737 -12.77 37.61 6.20
CA GLY A 737 -11.52 37.36 6.94
C GLY A 737 -10.68 36.24 6.34
N LEU A 738 -9.36 36.29 6.56
CA LEU A 738 -8.42 35.22 6.17
C LEU A 738 -8.24 34.19 7.29
N HIS A 739 -8.26 32.89 6.95
CA HIS A 739 -7.98 31.79 7.88
C HIS A 739 -6.50 31.76 8.29
N THR A 740 -6.16 32.40 9.41
CA THR A 740 -4.76 32.51 9.89
C THR A 740 -4.10 31.16 10.17
N GLN A 741 -4.86 30.15 10.61
CA GLN A 741 -4.35 28.79 10.85
C GLN A 741 -3.95 28.08 9.54
N ILE A 742 -4.77 28.21 8.50
CA ILE A 742 -4.48 27.64 7.17
C ILE A 742 -3.27 28.32 6.54
N LEU A 743 -3.14 29.63 6.72
CA LEU A 743 -1.96 30.39 6.25
C LEU A 743 -0.67 29.95 6.98
N GLN A 744 -0.73 29.69 8.29
CA GLN A 744 0.42 29.20 9.07
C GLN A 744 0.84 27.78 8.71
N CYS A 745 -0.11 26.91 8.36
CA CYS A 745 0.17 25.54 7.92
C CYS A 745 0.55 25.44 6.43
N GLY A 746 0.19 26.44 5.62
CA GLY A 746 0.48 26.51 4.19
C GLY A 746 1.93 26.89 3.89
N SER A 747 2.45 26.45 2.73
CA SER A 747 3.76 26.92 2.27
C SER A 747 3.68 28.39 1.80
N LEU A 748 4.77 29.14 1.97
CA LEU A 748 4.87 30.52 1.48
C LEU A 748 4.60 30.61 -0.04
N HIS A 749 5.00 29.58 -0.79
CA HIS A 749 4.74 29.48 -2.22
C HIS A 749 3.24 29.37 -2.52
N LEU A 750 2.52 28.51 -1.80
CA LEU A 750 1.08 28.35 -1.96
C LEU A 750 0.32 29.65 -1.69
N CYS A 751 0.68 30.35 -0.61
CA CYS A 751 0.06 31.62 -0.24
C CYS A 751 0.32 32.72 -1.29
N ARG A 752 1.53 32.81 -1.85
CA ARG A 752 1.84 33.72 -2.96
C ARG A 752 1.03 33.42 -4.22
N ARG A 753 0.84 32.14 -4.53
CA ARG A 753 0.07 31.75 -5.70
C ARG A 753 -1.44 31.94 -5.50
N PHE A 754 -1.94 31.74 -4.28
CA PHE A 754 -3.31 32.13 -3.92
C PHE A 754 -3.52 33.64 -4.10
N LEU A 755 -2.56 34.47 -3.65
CA LEU A 755 -2.60 35.92 -3.91
C LEU A 755 -2.70 36.24 -5.41
N THR A 756 -1.95 35.53 -6.26
CA THR A 756 -2.07 35.65 -7.73
C THR A 756 -3.48 35.30 -8.22
N SER A 757 -4.13 34.27 -7.66
CA SER A 757 -5.51 33.90 -8.05
C SER A 757 -6.55 34.98 -7.75
N ILE A 758 -6.36 35.76 -6.66
CA ILE A 758 -7.22 36.90 -6.32
C ILE A 758 -7.09 38.01 -7.37
N PHE A 759 -5.85 38.33 -7.79
CA PHE A 759 -5.61 39.29 -8.87
C PHE A 759 -6.20 38.81 -10.20
N ILE A 760 -6.07 37.52 -10.53
CA ILE A 760 -6.66 36.93 -11.74
C ILE A 760 -8.18 37.13 -11.75
N GLU A 761 -8.90 36.74 -10.68
CA GLU A 761 -10.36 36.86 -10.66
C GLU A 761 -10.82 38.32 -10.77
N THR A 762 -10.12 39.23 -10.10
CA THR A 762 -10.40 40.68 -10.11
C THR A 762 -10.21 41.26 -11.50
N GLU A 763 -9.11 40.93 -12.19
CA GLU A 763 -8.86 41.39 -13.55
C GLU A 763 -9.94 40.89 -14.52
N ILE A 764 -10.35 39.63 -14.42
CA ILE A 764 -11.45 39.08 -15.23
C ILE A 764 -12.76 39.83 -14.94
N ASN A 765 -13.07 40.13 -13.67
CA ASN A 765 -14.26 40.88 -13.29
C ASN A 765 -14.25 42.31 -13.84
N ILE A 766 -13.10 42.99 -13.80
CA ILE A 766 -12.93 44.33 -14.36
C ILE A 766 -13.15 44.32 -15.88
N GLN A 767 -12.58 43.35 -16.59
CA GLN A 767 -12.72 43.21 -18.04
C GLN A 767 -14.16 42.89 -18.45
N GLN A 768 -14.81 41.90 -17.81
CA GLN A 768 -16.19 41.51 -18.15
C GLN A 768 -17.23 42.54 -17.72
N GLY A 769 -17.02 43.21 -16.59
CA GLY A 769 -17.91 44.26 -16.09
C GLY A 769 -17.68 45.64 -16.71
N SER A 770 -16.70 45.78 -17.61
CA SER A 770 -16.25 47.08 -18.15
C SER A 770 -16.01 48.12 -17.05
N LEU A 771 -15.39 47.69 -15.94
CA LEU A 771 -15.20 48.54 -14.75
C LEU A 771 -13.94 49.42 -14.82
N GLY A 772 -13.16 49.28 -15.90
CA GLY A 772 -11.93 50.03 -16.12
C GLY A 772 -12.15 51.55 -16.24
N PHE A 773 -11.09 52.30 -16.04
CA PHE A 773 -11.11 53.77 -16.03
C PHE A 773 -11.67 54.41 -17.32
N GLN A 774 -11.70 53.68 -18.45
CA GLN A 774 -12.14 54.22 -19.75
C GLN A 774 -13.65 54.07 -20.01
N SER A 775 -14.38 53.34 -19.17
CA SER A 775 -15.81 53.10 -19.30
C SER A 775 -16.59 54.21 -18.60
N PHE A 776 -16.91 55.28 -19.33
CA PHE A 776 -17.75 56.36 -18.81
C PHE A 776 -19.06 56.44 -19.59
N SER A 777 -20.18 56.40 -18.86
CA SER A 777 -21.43 57.02 -19.31
C SER A 777 -21.36 58.52 -18.99
N ASN A 778 -21.93 59.38 -19.86
CA ASN A 778 -21.95 60.84 -19.64
C ASN A 778 -22.65 61.28 -18.33
N ASN A 779 -23.36 60.37 -17.65
CA ASN A 779 -24.14 60.63 -16.44
C ASN A 779 -23.56 59.98 -15.17
N GLY A 780 -22.33 59.46 -15.22
CA GLY A 780 -21.69 58.75 -14.11
C GLY A 780 -22.02 57.24 -14.08
N PRO A 781 -21.40 56.48 -13.15
CA PRO A 781 -21.59 55.03 -13.06
C PRO A 781 -22.97 54.67 -12.52
N PHE A 782 -23.66 53.69 -13.12
CA PHE A 782 -24.92 53.16 -12.60
C PHE A 782 -24.72 52.50 -11.22
N ILE A 783 -25.78 52.45 -10.40
CA ILE A 783 -25.73 51.89 -9.03
C ILE A 783 -25.09 50.49 -9.01
N TRP A 784 -25.47 49.60 -9.94
CA TRP A 784 -24.89 48.26 -10.02
C TRP A 784 -23.39 48.27 -10.37
N GLU A 785 -22.89 49.25 -11.12
CA GLU A 785 -21.46 49.37 -11.40
C GLU A 785 -20.70 50.01 -10.24
N GLN A 786 -21.38 50.80 -9.39
CA GLN A 786 -20.81 51.29 -8.14
C GLN A 786 -20.68 50.15 -7.15
N GLU A 787 -21.73 49.33 -7.00
CA GLU A 787 -21.74 48.12 -6.18
C GLU A 787 -20.64 47.14 -6.64
N ALA A 788 -20.54 46.86 -7.94
CA ALA A 788 -19.51 45.98 -8.48
C ALA A 788 -18.08 46.50 -8.23
N ARG A 789 -17.83 47.82 -8.37
CA ARG A 789 -16.53 48.41 -8.06
C ARG A 789 -16.18 48.29 -6.57
N LEU A 790 -17.16 48.47 -5.68
CA LEU A 790 -16.96 48.33 -4.24
C LEU A 790 -16.69 46.87 -3.85
N GLU A 791 -17.35 45.91 -4.48
CA GLU A 791 -17.09 44.47 -4.26
C GLU A 791 -15.65 44.11 -4.66
N GLU A 792 -15.16 44.59 -5.82
CA GLU A 792 -13.77 44.37 -6.22
C GLU A 792 -12.77 45.10 -5.31
N CYS A 793 -13.10 46.28 -4.80
CA CYS A 793 -12.28 46.96 -3.79
C CYS A 793 -12.17 46.13 -2.51
N GLU A 794 -13.26 45.53 -2.05
CA GLU A 794 -13.24 44.64 -0.88
C GLU A 794 -12.35 43.41 -1.11
N ARG A 795 -12.44 42.78 -2.29
CA ARG A 795 -11.57 41.67 -2.68
C ARG A 795 -10.08 42.07 -2.71
N MET A 796 -9.77 43.29 -3.16
CA MET A 796 -8.42 43.83 -3.14
C MET A 796 -7.90 44.19 -1.74
N LEU A 797 -8.78 44.56 -0.80
CA LEU A 797 -8.37 44.72 0.61
C LEU A 797 -7.92 43.38 1.21
N VAL A 798 -8.61 42.27 0.90
CA VAL A 798 -8.17 40.93 1.30
C VAL A 798 -6.83 40.56 0.66
N ALA A 799 -6.62 40.89 -0.62
CA ALA A 799 -5.33 40.70 -1.28
C ALA A 799 -4.20 41.51 -0.61
N MET A 800 -4.50 42.74 -0.20
CA MET A 800 -3.55 43.60 0.51
C MET A 800 -3.18 43.03 1.88
N ASP A 801 -4.16 42.57 2.67
CA ASP A 801 -3.91 41.94 3.97
C ASP A 801 -3.03 40.68 3.83
N LEU A 802 -3.29 39.86 2.81
CA LEU A 802 -2.48 38.69 2.49
C LEU A 802 -1.06 39.08 2.05
N ALA A 803 -0.93 40.10 1.20
CA ALA A 803 0.37 40.59 0.74
C ALA A 803 1.23 41.14 1.89
N LEU A 804 0.61 41.87 2.83
CA LEU A 804 1.26 42.36 4.04
C LEU A 804 1.70 41.19 4.94
N TRP A 805 0.86 40.15 5.09
CA TRP A 805 1.24 38.94 5.82
C TRP A 805 2.43 38.20 5.18
N LEU A 806 2.50 38.19 3.84
CA LEU A 806 3.62 37.62 3.07
C LEU A 806 4.88 38.50 3.01
N ASN A 807 4.81 39.72 3.56
CA ASN A 807 5.84 40.75 3.43
C ASN A 807 6.19 41.08 1.96
N ASP A 808 5.18 41.08 1.08
CA ASP A 808 5.29 41.43 -0.33
C ASP A 808 4.74 42.84 -0.59
N GLY A 809 5.62 43.84 -0.46
CA GLY A 809 5.27 45.25 -0.65
C GLY A 809 4.88 45.60 -2.09
N ILE A 810 5.33 44.83 -3.10
CA ILE A 810 5.01 45.08 -4.50
C ILE A 810 3.55 44.71 -4.77
N SER A 811 3.15 43.51 -4.33
CA SER A 811 1.76 43.05 -4.48
C SER A 811 0.79 43.89 -3.63
N ALA A 812 1.20 44.33 -2.45
CA ALA A 812 0.41 45.26 -1.63
C ALA A 812 0.19 46.60 -2.36
N LEU A 813 1.24 47.17 -2.97
CA LEU A 813 1.12 48.38 -3.77
C LEU A 813 0.22 48.17 -4.99
N GLN A 814 0.33 47.02 -5.66
CA GLN A 814 -0.54 46.68 -6.79
C GLN A 814 -2.01 46.64 -6.38
N ALA A 815 -2.35 46.02 -5.24
CA ALA A 815 -3.72 46.02 -4.72
C ALA A 815 -4.24 47.45 -4.44
N VAL A 816 -3.41 48.32 -3.86
CA VAL A 816 -3.75 49.73 -3.62
C VAL A 816 -4.00 50.48 -4.92
N VAL A 817 -3.17 50.28 -5.95
CA VAL A 817 -3.33 50.91 -7.27
C VAL A 817 -4.64 50.46 -7.94
N VAL A 818 -4.97 49.17 -7.86
CA VAL A 818 -6.24 48.64 -8.39
C VAL A 818 -7.43 49.24 -7.64
N CYS A 819 -7.39 49.28 -6.29
CA CYS A 819 -8.41 49.96 -5.49
C CYS A 819 -8.59 51.43 -5.87
N TYR A 820 -7.48 52.16 -6.03
CA TYR A 820 -7.52 53.55 -6.45
C TYR A 820 -8.16 53.70 -7.84
N GLY A 821 -7.81 52.84 -8.79
CA GLY A 821 -8.41 52.82 -10.13
C GLY A 821 -9.92 52.59 -10.11
N LEU A 822 -10.40 51.70 -9.25
CA LEU A 822 -11.83 51.40 -9.07
C LEU A 822 -12.60 52.53 -8.36
N LEU A 823 -11.99 53.20 -7.39
CA LEU A 823 -12.62 54.29 -6.62
C LEU A 823 -12.57 55.64 -7.32
N THR A 824 -11.57 55.89 -8.16
CA THR A 824 -11.38 57.20 -8.82
C THR A 824 -12.64 57.70 -9.56
N PRO A 825 -13.36 56.87 -10.34
CA PRO A 825 -14.62 57.28 -10.97
C PRO A 825 -15.69 57.70 -9.96
N LEU A 826 -15.81 57.02 -8.82
CA LEU A 826 -16.79 57.34 -7.78
C LEU A 826 -16.50 58.68 -7.11
N ILE A 827 -15.22 58.94 -6.83
CA ILE A 827 -14.74 60.19 -6.22
C ILE A 827 -14.91 61.35 -7.21
N PHE A 828 -14.54 61.14 -8.47
CA PHE A 828 -14.63 62.16 -9.53
C PHE A 828 -16.07 62.63 -9.77
N HIS A 829 -17.04 61.70 -9.80
CA HIS A 829 -18.45 62.03 -10.00
C HIS A 829 -19.17 62.56 -8.74
N GLN A 830 -18.46 62.72 -7.61
CA GLN A 830 -19.01 63.23 -6.34
C GLN A 830 -20.35 62.59 -5.97
N VAL A 831 -20.41 61.25 -5.95
CA VAL A 831 -21.64 60.52 -5.58
C VAL A 831 -22.08 60.98 -4.19
N LYS A 832 -23.10 61.83 -4.14
CA LYS A 832 -23.70 62.31 -2.89
C LYS A 832 -24.50 61.17 -2.28
N HIS A 833 -24.07 60.70 -1.12
CA HIS A 833 -24.87 59.83 -0.27
C HIS A 833 -26.14 60.60 0.15
N SER A 834 -27.27 60.40 -0.54
CA SER A 834 -28.56 60.75 0.06
C SER A 834 -28.83 59.72 1.16
N PRO A 835 -29.15 60.12 2.40
CA PRO A 835 -29.51 59.17 3.44
C PRO A 835 -30.79 58.43 2.99
N PHE A 836 -30.63 57.18 2.55
CA PHE A 836 -31.75 56.31 2.21
C PHE A 836 -32.31 55.72 3.51
N VAL A 837 -33.08 56.54 4.22
CA VAL A 837 -34.04 56.07 5.22
C VAL A 837 -35.36 56.74 4.85
N GLU A 838 -36.42 55.93 4.79
CA GLU A 838 -37.81 56.28 4.44
C GLU A 838 -38.25 56.09 2.98
N VAL A 839 -38.03 54.91 2.39
CA VAL A 839 -39.06 54.33 1.50
C VAL A 839 -39.09 52.82 1.69
N TYR A 840 -39.75 52.34 2.76
CA TYR A 840 -40.44 51.03 2.83
C TYR A 840 -41.24 50.97 4.14
N LYS A 841 -42.27 51.81 4.24
CA LYS A 841 -43.48 51.55 5.02
C LYS A 841 -44.65 52.08 4.18
N LYS A 842 -45.58 51.17 3.85
CA LYS A 842 -46.68 51.25 2.86
C LYS A 842 -46.22 50.86 1.45
N ASP A 843 -46.69 49.78 0.83
CA ASP A 843 -47.80 48.85 1.09
C ASP A 843 -47.40 47.43 0.64
#